data_AF-A0A5R8LNR8-F1
#
_entry.id   AF-A0A5R8LNR8-F1
#
_cell.length_a   1.000
_cell.length_b   1.000
_cell.length_c   1.000
_cell.angle_alpha   90.00
_cell.angle_beta   90.00
_cell.angle_gamma   90.00
#
_symmetry.space_group_name_H-M   'P 1'
#
loop_
_entity.id
_entity.type
_entity.pdbx_description
1 polymer ?
#
loop_
_entity_poly.entity_id
_entity_poly.type
_entity_poly.pdbx_seq_one_letter_code
_entity_poly.pdbx_strand_id
1 'polypeptide(L)'
;MTTFKFYQSGLHFGTFELADHNTITYSWLGSREKTLTDDDNATFKTYGELDIQATLKRWQDGGYADFSKADPFKTAWGAKYQRADEHHWMNRGPKYAVDLIEADDKIVGFQVCARNLTSVLIQPGYERYSVLAKWQEAGYTTTPGRAHQPFTAWAPMRDGVGLAATVILPAGSGPFPTVMERTPYGREVYVASYMRYVLRGYAVVLQDVRGRGDSEGEWLPMIHEQDDGDDTLDWIAAQPWSNGKVGMSGGSYGGYVQWAAAASGNPHLQAIVSMVTAGGPFTDTYYRRGAPFMAQVAWSIATDGRHFNSALTDRDDWDQLMKVRPIEKIPEIVLGHPQYGMTQFMRHNHYDRFLNRGDWFARREKIKVPALIQSGWYDDDGIGSTEAIAATADYPSDKRRIILGPWLHGGNAQYDLGPVHLGAEALRPDVDLIHQQWFDHFLKGVENDVAAGPLVEYYTVGEERWHTAASFPPAGLVKVLHLGADGSLAVSAPAAGTVSYVHDPSNPVPKLISVTQNEFEFPADYQEVEKRPDVVSFTTQELTTPLRIVGQVKLDLWASSSAVDCDWDFRVLDVTPDGQSIQMVEGTMNAKFRDSLSESKYLKPGKVTHFTVLSQKTSYELPAGHRLRVDIQSSAGGFVFPNPGTEEGFASDRFVKATQTISCGGEHASAISFVSDRPKN
;
A
#
# COMPACT_ATOMS: atom_id res chain seq x y z
N MET A 1 -30.53 8.39 -29.07
CA MET A 1 -29.60 9.06 -28.16
C MET A 1 -29.59 8.24 -26.88
N THR A 2 -28.42 7.75 -26.49
CA THR A 2 -28.26 6.98 -25.25
C THR A 2 -27.60 7.89 -24.23
N THR A 3 -28.01 7.80 -22.97
CA THR A 3 -27.49 8.63 -21.89
C THR A 3 -26.78 7.76 -20.86
N PHE A 4 -25.64 8.22 -20.37
CA PHE A 4 -24.94 7.65 -19.22
C PHE A 4 -24.70 8.72 -18.18
N LYS A 5 -24.82 8.35 -16.91
CA LYS A 5 -24.45 9.20 -15.78
C LYS A 5 -23.15 8.69 -15.18
N PHE A 6 -22.25 9.61 -14.90
CA PHE A 6 -21.01 9.36 -14.20
C PHE A 6 -21.16 9.75 -12.74
N TYR A 7 -20.90 8.79 -11.88
CA TYR A 7 -20.88 8.94 -10.44
C TYR A 7 -19.47 8.65 -9.92
N GLN A 8 -19.07 9.39 -8.89
CA GLN A 8 -17.86 9.11 -8.13
C GLN A 8 -18.19 9.18 -6.65
N SER A 9 -17.83 8.12 -5.91
CA SER A 9 -18.14 8.00 -4.49
C SER A 9 -19.60 8.35 -4.21
N GLY A 10 -20.55 7.79 -4.98
CA GLY A 10 -21.99 8.03 -4.82
C GLY A 10 -22.54 9.38 -5.33
N LEU A 11 -21.70 10.37 -5.65
CA LEU A 11 -22.17 11.67 -6.17
C LEU A 11 -22.26 11.65 -7.69
N HIS A 12 -23.34 12.22 -8.23
CA HIS A 12 -23.51 12.44 -9.66
C HIS A 12 -22.68 13.64 -10.12
N PHE A 13 -21.60 13.40 -10.85
CA PHE A 13 -20.70 14.45 -11.34
C PHE A 13 -21.08 14.92 -12.74
N GLY A 14 -21.50 14.02 -13.62
CA GLY A 14 -21.77 14.40 -15.01
C GLY A 14 -22.71 13.47 -15.74
N THR A 15 -23.35 14.00 -16.78
CA THR A 15 -24.20 13.27 -17.70
C THR A 15 -23.59 13.33 -19.09
N PHE A 16 -23.45 12.17 -19.73
CA PHE A 16 -22.87 11.99 -21.05
C PHE A 16 -23.98 11.53 -22.00
N GLU A 17 -24.09 12.19 -23.15
CA GLU A 17 -25.05 11.84 -24.18
C GLU A 17 -24.32 11.43 -25.46
N LEU A 18 -24.76 10.30 -25.99
CA LEU A 18 -24.24 9.76 -27.25
C LEU A 18 -25.17 10.24 -28.38
N ALA A 19 -24.81 11.39 -28.95
CA ALA A 19 -25.61 12.11 -29.96
C ALA A 19 -25.62 11.36 -31.30
N ASP A 20 -24.45 10.88 -31.73
CA ASP A 20 -24.26 9.99 -32.88
C ASP A 20 -23.05 9.06 -32.62
N HIS A 21 -22.57 8.36 -33.65
CA HIS A 21 -21.48 7.39 -33.51
C HIS A 21 -20.11 8.03 -33.18
N ASN A 22 -19.93 9.31 -33.47
CA ASN A 22 -18.65 10.01 -33.33
C ASN A 22 -18.67 11.12 -32.27
N THR A 23 -19.86 11.56 -31.85
CA THR A 23 -20.05 12.72 -31.00
C THR A 23 -20.62 12.33 -29.65
N ILE A 24 -19.82 12.54 -28.60
CA ILE A 24 -20.25 12.48 -27.19
C ILE A 24 -20.35 13.91 -26.68
N THR A 25 -21.51 14.31 -26.18
CA THR A 25 -21.67 15.56 -25.42
C THR A 25 -21.79 15.25 -23.93
N TYR A 26 -21.46 16.23 -23.09
CA TYR A 26 -21.60 16.06 -21.64
C TYR A 26 -21.88 17.36 -20.92
N SER A 27 -22.47 17.24 -19.74
CA SER A 27 -22.54 18.28 -18.70
C SER A 27 -21.86 17.79 -17.43
N TRP A 28 -21.22 18.69 -16.68
CA TRP A 28 -20.43 18.36 -15.49
C TRP A 28 -20.70 19.35 -14.36
N LEU A 29 -21.14 18.87 -13.20
CA LEU A 29 -21.46 19.66 -12.01
C LEU A 29 -22.36 20.88 -12.31
N GLY A 30 -23.33 20.71 -13.21
CA GLY A 30 -24.25 21.76 -13.64
C GLY A 30 -23.70 22.74 -14.67
N SER A 31 -22.55 22.45 -15.30
CA SER A 31 -22.04 23.19 -16.46
C SER A 31 -23.01 23.10 -17.64
N ARG A 32 -22.87 24.04 -18.59
CA ARG A 32 -23.50 23.89 -19.90
C ARG A 32 -22.97 22.66 -20.61
N GLU A 33 -23.81 22.07 -21.45
CA GLU A 33 -23.44 20.96 -22.30
C GLU A 33 -22.35 21.38 -23.30
N LYS A 34 -21.34 20.53 -23.50
CA LYS A 34 -20.33 20.68 -24.56
C LYS A 34 -19.87 19.32 -25.10
N THR A 35 -19.24 19.34 -26.27
CA THR A 35 -18.63 18.15 -26.87
C THR A 35 -17.42 17.70 -26.06
N LEU A 36 -17.33 16.39 -25.82
CA LEU A 36 -16.20 15.75 -25.14
C LEU A 36 -14.93 15.82 -26.01
N THR A 37 -13.91 16.52 -25.52
CA THR A 37 -12.58 16.56 -26.12
C THR A 37 -11.63 15.54 -25.48
N ASP A 38 -10.47 15.32 -26.09
CA ASP A 38 -9.45 14.44 -25.51
C ASP A 38 -8.86 15.00 -24.21
N ASP A 39 -8.73 16.33 -24.09
CA ASP A 39 -8.29 17.02 -22.86
C ASP A 39 -9.30 16.84 -21.71
N ASP A 40 -10.59 16.94 -22.04
CA ASP A 40 -11.67 16.67 -21.08
C ASP A 40 -11.61 15.20 -20.63
N ASN A 41 -11.40 14.27 -21.55
CA ASN A 41 -11.27 12.84 -21.23
C ASN A 41 -10.02 12.53 -20.40
N ALA A 42 -8.89 13.20 -20.66
CA ALA A 42 -7.70 13.09 -19.82
C ALA A 42 -7.98 13.51 -18.37
N THR A 43 -8.77 14.57 -18.19
CA THR A 43 -9.24 14.99 -16.87
C THR A 43 -10.09 13.89 -16.22
N PHE A 44 -11.01 13.26 -16.95
CA PHE A 44 -11.84 12.16 -16.39
C PHE A 44 -11.06 10.91 -16.03
N LYS A 45 -9.99 10.59 -16.76
CA LYS A 45 -9.06 9.52 -16.35
C LYS A 45 -8.45 9.84 -14.98
N THR A 46 -8.02 11.07 -14.76
CA THR A 46 -7.49 11.51 -13.46
C THR A 46 -8.55 11.56 -12.36
N TYR A 47 -9.77 12.01 -12.67
CA TYR A 47 -10.85 12.06 -11.69
C TYR A 47 -11.28 10.65 -11.28
N GLY A 48 -11.61 9.80 -12.26
CA GLY A 48 -12.38 8.58 -12.05
C GLY A 48 -11.67 7.28 -12.33
N GLU A 49 -10.40 7.31 -12.75
CA GLU A 49 -9.63 6.13 -13.20
C GLU A 49 -10.33 5.36 -14.34
N LEU A 50 -11.10 6.09 -15.14
CA LEU A 50 -11.92 5.55 -16.22
C LEU A 50 -11.75 6.38 -17.50
N ASP A 51 -11.39 5.72 -18.60
CA ASP A 51 -11.43 6.30 -19.94
C ASP A 51 -12.88 6.31 -20.44
N ILE A 52 -13.62 7.37 -20.15
CA ILE A 52 -15.05 7.48 -20.49
C ILE A 52 -15.25 7.42 -22.00
N GLN A 53 -14.45 8.17 -22.76
CA GLN A 53 -14.58 8.24 -24.21
C GLN A 53 -14.34 6.87 -24.87
N ALA A 54 -13.27 6.16 -24.52
CA ALA A 54 -12.98 4.85 -25.08
C ALA A 54 -14.03 3.81 -24.65
N THR A 55 -14.48 3.87 -23.40
CA THR A 55 -15.48 2.95 -22.84
C THR A 55 -16.81 3.09 -23.57
N LEU A 56 -17.30 4.31 -23.75
CA LEU A 56 -18.57 4.59 -24.43
C LEU A 56 -18.53 4.27 -25.92
N LYS A 57 -17.42 4.58 -26.62
CA LYS A 57 -17.25 4.20 -28.04
C LYS A 57 -17.30 2.69 -28.22
N ARG A 58 -16.53 1.93 -27.42
CA ARG A 58 -16.56 0.46 -27.42
C ARG A 58 -17.96 -0.10 -27.17
N TRP A 59 -18.73 0.55 -26.30
CA TRP A 59 -20.11 0.17 -26.04
C TRP A 59 -21.02 0.42 -27.25
N GLN A 60 -20.92 1.59 -27.91
CA GLN A 60 -21.68 1.90 -29.13
C GLN A 60 -21.39 0.93 -30.28
N ASP A 61 -20.14 0.49 -30.39
CA ASP A 61 -19.68 -0.44 -31.44
C ASP A 61 -20.15 -1.89 -31.20
N GLY A 62 -20.93 -2.15 -30.13
CA GLY A 62 -21.35 -3.49 -29.74
C GLY A 62 -20.20 -4.33 -29.18
N GLY A 63 -19.12 -3.69 -28.71
CA GLY A 63 -17.87 -4.32 -28.31
C GLY A 63 -17.97 -5.30 -27.13
N TYR A 64 -19.12 -5.33 -26.44
CA TYR A 64 -19.40 -6.24 -25.33
C TYR A 64 -20.46 -7.29 -25.65
N ALA A 65 -20.99 -7.36 -26.88
CA ALA A 65 -22.13 -8.22 -27.24
C ALA A 65 -21.90 -9.74 -27.08
N ASP A 66 -20.66 -10.17 -26.85
CA ASP A 66 -20.32 -11.56 -26.63
C ASP A 66 -20.52 -12.03 -25.17
N PHE A 67 -20.86 -11.12 -24.23
CA PHE A 67 -21.09 -11.47 -22.82
C PHE A 67 -22.17 -12.55 -22.64
N SER A 68 -23.18 -12.60 -23.51
CA SER A 68 -24.26 -13.60 -23.45
C SER A 68 -23.89 -14.94 -24.12
N LYS A 69 -22.70 -15.06 -24.71
CA LYS A 69 -22.29 -16.21 -25.54
C LYS A 69 -21.30 -17.14 -24.85
N ALA A 70 -20.50 -16.63 -23.92
CA ALA A 70 -19.44 -17.39 -23.26
C ALA A 70 -19.07 -16.80 -21.89
N ASP A 71 -18.60 -17.67 -20.98
CA ASP A 71 -17.95 -17.29 -19.73
C ASP A 71 -16.72 -18.19 -19.51
N PRO A 72 -15.49 -17.65 -19.43
CA PRO A 72 -15.14 -16.23 -19.67
C PRO A 72 -15.30 -15.84 -21.16
N PHE A 73 -15.37 -14.55 -21.45
CA PHE A 73 -15.31 -14.03 -22.83
C PHE A 73 -14.17 -13.02 -23.01
N LYS A 74 -13.81 -12.79 -24.28
CA LYS A 74 -12.77 -11.85 -24.67
C LYS A 74 -13.31 -10.89 -25.72
N THR A 75 -13.07 -9.59 -25.54
CA THR A 75 -13.49 -8.56 -26.49
C THR A 75 -12.56 -8.48 -27.70
N ALA A 76 -12.97 -7.77 -28.74
CA ALA A 76 -12.17 -7.57 -29.95
C ALA A 76 -10.82 -6.87 -29.72
N TRP A 77 -10.71 -6.02 -28.71
CA TRP A 77 -9.45 -5.36 -28.31
C TRP A 77 -8.68 -6.14 -27.23
N GLY A 78 -9.14 -7.33 -26.89
CA GLY A 78 -8.43 -8.30 -26.06
C GLY A 78 -8.65 -8.20 -24.56
N ALA A 79 -9.55 -7.33 -24.08
CA ALA A 79 -9.97 -7.37 -22.68
C ALA A 79 -10.68 -8.69 -22.37
N LYS A 80 -10.44 -9.24 -21.20
CA LYS A 80 -10.98 -10.52 -20.76
C LYS A 80 -11.97 -10.26 -19.63
N TYR A 81 -13.13 -10.87 -19.72
CA TYR A 81 -14.19 -10.75 -18.72
C TYR A 81 -14.59 -12.12 -18.22
N GLN A 82 -14.75 -12.22 -16.91
CA GLN A 82 -15.22 -13.42 -16.21
C GLN A 82 -16.40 -13.01 -15.33
N ARG A 83 -17.45 -13.83 -15.29
CA ARG A 83 -18.64 -13.52 -14.50
C ARG A 83 -18.28 -13.49 -13.01
N ALA A 84 -18.64 -12.41 -12.33
CA ALA A 84 -18.53 -12.26 -10.88
C ALA A 84 -19.80 -12.75 -10.18
N ASP A 85 -20.94 -12.25 -10.65
CA ASP A 85 -22.27 -12.60 -10.13
C ASP A 85 -23.35 -12.48 -11.22
N GLU A 86 -24.62 -12.39 -10.82
CA GLU A 86 -25.76 -12.25 -11.74
C GLU A 86 -25.67 -10.97 -12.61
N HIS A 87 -25.12 -9.89 -12.05
CA HIS A 87 -25.10 -8.55 -12.65
C HIS A 87 -23.70 -8.05 -13.01
N HIS A 88 -22.62 -8.70 -12.56
CA HIS A 88 -21.27 -8.16 -12.71
C HIS A 88 -20.32 -9.09 -13.46
N TRP A 89 -19.43 -8.46 -14.25
CA TRP A 89 -18.32 -9.11 -14.91
C TRP A 89 -17.00 -8.44 -14.54
N MET A 90 -16.05 -9.23 -14.05
CA MET A 90 -14.72 -8.77 -13.70
C MET A 90 -13.86 -8.56 -14.94
N ASN A 91 -13.18 -7.43 -15.03
CA ASN A 91 -12.16 -7.22 -16.05
C ASN A 91 -10.79 -7.76 -15.59
N ARG A 92 -10.32 -8.81 -16.27
CA ARG A 92 -9.08 -9.52 -15.94
C ARG A 92 -7.86 -8.92 -16.64
N GLY A 93 -6.79 -8.70 -15.89
CA GLY A 93 -5.49 -8.23 -16.37
C GLY A 93 -5.09 -6.77 -16.13
N PRO A 94 -5.97 -5.75 -16.29
CA PRO A 94 -5.55 -4.36 -16.13
C PRO A 94 -5.42 -3.95 -14.65
N LYS A 95 -4.59 -2.93 -14.39
CA LYS A 95 -4.42 -2.31 -13.06
C LYS A 95 -5.69 -1.68 -12.50
N TYR A 96 -6.48 -1.05 -13.35
CA TYR A 96 -7.81 -0.55 -12.98
C TYR A 96 -8.83 -1.40 -13.72
N ALA A 97 -9.44 -2.34 -13.01
CA ALA A 97 -10.48 -3.20 -13.56
C ALA A 97 -11.73 -2.37 -13.89
N VAL A 98 -12.07 -2.31 -15.18
CA VAL A 98 -13.34 -1.72 -15.65
C VAL A 98 -14.38 -2.81 -15.72
N ASP A 99 -15.03 -3.09 -14.60
CA ASP A 99 -16.03 -4.14 -14.46
C ASP A 99 -17.33 -3.75 -15.19
N LEU A 100 -18.00 -4.73 -15.79
CA LEU A 100 -19.25 -4.50 -16.50
C LEU A 100 -20.44 -4.74 -15.59
N ILE A 101 -21.48 -3.93 -15.77
CA ILE A 101 -22.78 -4.10 -15.11
C ILE A 101 -23.80 -4.55 -16.15
N GLU A 102 -24.43 -5.68 -15.90
CA GLU A 102 -25.41 -6.36 -16.73
C GLU A 102 -26.81 -6.28 -16.10
N ALA A 103 -27.79 -5.88 -16.91
CA ALA A 103 -29.21 -5.98 -16.58
C ALA A 103 -30.04 -6.01 -17.87
N ASP A 104 -31.18 -6.69 -17.83
CA ASP A 104 -32.09 -6.84 -18.99
C ASP A 104 -31.37 -7.37 -20.25
N ASP A 105 -30.51 -8.39 -20.07
CA ASP A 105 -29.71 -9.01 -21.15
C ASP A 105 -28.88 -8.00 -21.96
N LYS A 106 -28.33 -6.98 -21.30
CA LYS A 106 -27.39 -6.02 -21.89
C LYS A 106 -26.42 -5.47 -20.85
N ILE A 107 -25.27 -4.97 -21.33
CA ILE A 107 -24.37 -4.17 -20.51
C ILE A 107 -24.95 -2.76 -20.36
N VAL A 108 -25.32 -2.40 -19.13
CA VAL A 108 -25.98 -1.13 -18.77
C VAL A 108 -25.03 -0.13 -18.12
N GLY A 109 -23.85 -0.57 -17.69
CA GLY A 109 -22.88 0.31 -17.05
C GLY A 109 -21.52 -0.32 -16.80
N PHE A 110 -20.67 0.47 -16.15
CA PHE A 110 -19.28 0.17 -15.85
C PHE A 110 -18.95 0.64 -14.43
N GLN A 111 -18.13 -0.12 -13.73
CA GLN A 111 -17.65 0.22 -12.38
C GLN A 111 -16.13 0.06 -12.32
N VAL A 112 -15.46 1.02 -11.69
CA VAL A 112 -14.01 0.98 -11.45
C VAL A 112 -13.74 1.27 -9.99
N CYS A 113 -13.06 0.35 -9.32
CA CYS A 113 -12.50 0.58 -8.00
C CYS A 113 -11.08 1.15 -8.13
N ALA A 114 -10.74 2.08 -7.24
CA ALA A 114 -9.38 2.54 -7.04
C ALA A 114 -9.08 2.60 -5.53
N ARG A 115 -7.85 2.98 -5.18
CA ARG A 115 -7.37 3.03 -3.79
C ARG A 115 -8.36 3.67 -2.80
N ASN A 116 -8.93 4.82 -3.17
CA ASN A 116 -9.70 5.66 -2.26
C ASN A 116 -11.08 6.06 -2.81
N LEU A 117 -11.48 5.57 -3.99
CA LEU A 117 -12.73 5.95 -4.67
C LEU A 117 -13.25 4.80 -5.52
N THR A 118 -14.56 4.83 -5.79
CA THR A 118 -15.21 4.04 -6.82
C THR A 118 -15.94 4.96 -7.80
N SER A 119 -15.74 4.71 -9.09
CA SER A 119 -16.41 5.39 -10.18
C SER A 119 -17.44 4.47 -10.84
N VAL A 120 -18.60 5.02 -11.18
CA VAL A 120 -19.68 4.29 -11.87
C VAL A 120 -20.15 5.10 -13.06
N LEU A 121 -20.11 4.51 -14.25
CA LEU A 121 -20.68 5.07 -15.47
C LEU A 121 -21.85 4.20 -15.91
N ILE A 122 -23.09 4.67 -15.75
CA ILE A 122 -24.27 3.80 -15.87
C ILE A 122 -25.45 4.50 -16.54
N GLN A 123 -26.26 3.73 -17.26
CA GLN A 123 -27.51 4.21 -17.83
C GLN A 123 -28.52 4.59 -16.73
N PRO A 124 -29.28 5.70 -16.89
CA PRO A 124 -30.33 6.07 -15.95
C PRO A 124 -31.36 4.95 -15.75
N GLY A 125 -31.73 4.68 -14.50
CA GLY A 125 -32.68 3.63 -14.12
C GLY A 125 -32.04 2.31 -13.68
N TYR A 126 -30.73 2.15 -13.90
CA TYR A 126 -29.97 0.94 -13.55
C TYR A 126 -29.05 1.14 -12.35
N GLU A 127 -29.07 2.31 -11.68
CA GLU A 127 -28.17 2.64 -10.57
C GLU A 127 -28.20 1.58 -9.43
N ARG A 128 -29.33 0.89 -9.23
CA ARG A 128 -29.49 -0.17 -8.22
C ARG A 128 -28.59 -1.40 -8.42
N TYR A 129 -28.06 -1.61 -9.63
CA TYR A 129 -27.17 -2.72 -9.98
C TYR A 129 -25.69 -2.36 -9.79
N SER A 130 -25.39 -1.29 -9.07
CA SER A 130 -24.02 -0.83 -8.81
C SER A 130 -23.86 -0.52 -7.33
N VAL A 131 -22.65 -0.13 -6.91
CA VAL A 131 -22.43 0.32 -5.53
C VAL A 131 -23.29 1.52 -5.12
N LEU A 132 -23.89 2.24 -6.07
CA LEU A 132 -24.81 3.36 -5.77
C LEU A 132 -26.02 2.93 -4.93
N ALA A 133 -26.44 1.66 -5.00
CA ALA A 133 -27.48 1.12 -4.11
C ALA A 133 -27.07 1.24 -2.64
N LYS A 134 -25.83 0.85 -2.29
CA LYS A 134 -25.30 0.95 -0.93
C LYS A 134 -25.22 2.41 -0.45
N TRP A 135 -24.84 3.33 -1.33
CA TRP A 135 -24.84 4.77 -1.01
C TRP A 135 -26.25 5.30 -0.70
N GLN A 136 -27.25 4.89 -1.48
CA GLN A 136 -28.65 5.28 -1.27
C GLN A 136 -29.25 4.66 0.00
N GLU A 137 -28.99 3.37 0.25
CA GLU A 137 -29.38 2.66 1.47
C GLU A 137 -28.79 3.32 2.73
N ALA A 138 -27.54 3.79 2.64
CA ALA A 138 -26.89 4.57 3.68
C ALA A 138 -27.39 6.03 3.81
N GLY A 139 -28.41 6.42 3.05
CA GLY A 139 -29.08 7.71 3.15
C GLY A 139 -28.37 8.87 2.42
N TYR A 140 -27.37 8.60 1.57
CA TYR A 140 -26.70 9.64 0.81
C TYR A 140 -27.49 10.03 -0.43
N THR A 141 -27.65 11.35 -0.64
CA THR A 141 -28.12 11.89 -1.91
C THR A 141 -27.01 11.83 -2.96
N THR A 142 -27.41 11.55 -4.20
CA THR A 142 -26.51 11.62 -5.35
C THR A 142 -26.32 13.04 -5.87
N THR A 143 -27.14 14.00 -5.42
CA THR A 143 -27.06 15.39 -5.88
C THR A 143 -25.86 16.09 -5.24
N PRO A 144 -24.89 16.58 -6.02
CA PRO A 144 -23.73 17.26 -5.47
C PRO A 144 -24.13 18.62 -4.87
N GLY A 145 -23.47 18.98 -3.76
CA GLY A 145 -23.49 20.34 -3.25
C GLY A 145 -22.82 21.33 -4.21
N ARG A 146 -22.59 22.55 -3.73
CA ARG A 146 -21.85 23.57 -4.49
C ARG A 146 -20.54 23.89 -3.76
N ALA A 147 -19.53 24.27 -4.53
CA ALA A 147 -18.23 24.69 -4.03
C ALA A 147 -17.94 26.13 -4.45
N HIS A 148 -17.21 26.87 -3.61
CA HIS A 148 -16.53 28.09 -4.03
C HIS A 148 -15.31 27.76 -4.89
N GLN A 149 -14.81 28.75 -5.63
CA GLN A 149 -13.55 28.58 -6.35
C GLN A 149 -12.41 28.32 -5.34
N PRO A 150 -11.50 27.37 -5.62
CA PRO A 150 -10.31 27.16 -4.81
C PRO A 150 -9.47 28.44 -4.70
N PHE A 151 -8.81 28.65 -3.57
CA PHE A 151 -7.84 29.72 -3.39
C PHE A 151 -6.61 29.22 -2.63
N THR A 152 -5.46 29.81 -2.92
CA THR A 152 -4.21 29.53 -2.19
C THR A 152 -4.16 30.34 -0.90
N ALA A 153 -3.81 29.67 0.20
CA ALA A 153 -3.52 30.27 1.49
C ALA A 153 -2.13 29.80 1.98
N TRP A 154 -1.54 30.56 2.90
CA TRP A 154 -0.23 30.26 3.47
C TRP A 154 -0.38 30.01 4.97
N ALA A 155 -0.03 28.80 5.40
CA ALA A 155 0.02 28.43 6.81
C ALA A 155 1.42 28.77 7.35
N PRO A 156 1.56 29.70 8.31
CA PRO A 156 2.85 29.96 8.95
C PRO A 156 3.15 28.88 9.97
N MET A 157 4.30 28.23 9.85
CA MET A 157 4.80 27.27 10.83
C MET A 157 5.44 28.01 12.01
N ARG A 158 5.70 27.31 13.12
CA ARG A 158 6.30 27.86 14.35
C ARG A 158 7.68 28.48 14.17
N ASP A 159 8.39 28.09 13.11
CA ASP A 159 9.71 28.61 12.74
C ASP A 159 9.64 29.74 11.69
N GLY A 160 8.43 30.17 11.31
CA GLY A 160 8.19 31.25 10.37
C GLY A 160 8.13 30.84 8.90
N VAL A 161 8.38 29.58 8.57
CA VAL A 161 8.25 29.07 7.20
C VAL A 161 6.78 29.02 6.78
N GLY A 162 6.47 29.52 5.58
CA GLY A 162 5.14 29.45 5.00
C GLY A 162 4.92 28.17 4.18
N LEU A 163 3.92 27.37 4.55
CA LEU A 163 3.46 26.24 3.74
C LEU A 163 2.24 26.63 2.92
N ALA A 164 2.31 26.38 1.61
CA ALA A 164 1.25 26.69 0.66
C ALA A 164 0.15 25.62 0.70
N ALA A 165 -1.09 26.08 0.81
CA ALA A 165 -2.27 25.22 0.83
C ALA A 165 -3.34 25.72 -0.13
N THR A 166 -3.95 24.80 -0.88
CA THR A 166 -5.15 25.05 -1.67
C THR A 166 -6.36 24.76 -0.79
N VAL A 167 -7.16 25.80 -0.56
CA VAL A 167 -8.37 25.77 0.27
C VAL A 167 -9.60 25.79 -0.63
N ILE A 168 -10.51 24.85 -0.41
CA ILE A 168 -11.77 24.76 -1.13
C ILE A 168 -12.91 24.73 -0.12
N LEU A 169 -13.82 25.70 -0.22
CA LEU A 169 -14.94 25.84 0.70
C LEU A 169 -16.24 25.39 0.04
N PRO A 170 -17.12 24.68 0.78
CA PRO A 170 -18.47 24.40 0.32
C PRO A 170 -19.30 25.68 0.33
N ALA A 171 -20.34 25.74 -0.48
CA ALA A 171 -21.26 26.87 -0.46
C ALA A 171 -21.96 27.00 0.90
N GLY A 172 -22.12 28.24 1.38
CA GLY A 172 -22.69 28.56 2.68
C GLY A 172 -21.78 29.48 3.49
N SER A 173 -22.13 29.74 4.75
CA SER A 173 -21.38 30.64 5.64
C SER A 173 -20.52 29.95 6.70
N GLY A 174 -20.50 28.62 6.76
CA GLY A 174 -19.77 27.86 7.78
C GLY A 174 -20.29 28.08 9.20
N PRO A 175 -19.51 27.72 10.24
CA PRO A 175 -18.19 27.07 10.15
C PRO A 175 -18.30 25.59 9.71
N PHE A 176 -17.29 25.11 8.98
CA PHE A 176 -17.27 23.78 8.38
C PHE A 176 -16.26 22.85 9.06
N PRO A 177 -16.53 21.53 9.16
CA PRO A 177 -15.48 20.55 9.39
C PRO A 177 -14.54 20.50 8.19
N THR A 178 -13.28 20.14 8.44
CA THR A 178 -12.24 20.15 7.40
C THR A 178 -11.72 18.75 7.12
N VAL A 179 -11.52 18.40 5.84
CA VAL A 179 -10.72 17.25 5.42
C VAL A 179 -9.40 17.76 4.83
N MET A 180 -8.28 17.28 5.34
CA MET A 180 -6.94 17.70 4.95
C MET A 180 -6.13 16.55 4.32
N GLU A 181 -5.32 16.90 3.32
CA GLU A 181 -4.22 16.08 2.82
C GLU A 181 -2.93 16.91 2.79
N ARG A 182 -1.81 16.33 3.22
CA ARG A 182 -0.48 16.93 3.11
C ARG A 182 0.35 16.05 2.18
N THR A 183 1.06 16.64 1.21
CA THR A 183 1.67 15.87 0.13
C THR A 183 3.00 16.45 -0.39
N PRO A 184 3.99 15.61 -0.76
CA PRO A 184 5.18 16.04 -1.50
C PRO A 184 5.01 15.97 -3.03
N TYR A 185 3.83 15.55 -3.51
CA TYR A 185 3.57 15.25 -4.92
C TYR A 185 2.92 16.40 -5.70
N GLY A 186 2.60 17.50 -5.02
CA GLY A 186 1.88 18.65 -5.57
C GLY A 186 0.40 18.63 -5.19
N ARG A 187 -0.03 19.60 -4.39
CA ARG A 187 -1.40 19.68 -3.84
C ARG A 187 -2.52 19.75 -4.89
N GLU A 188 -2.25 20.31 -6.06
CA GLU A 188 -3.27 20.50 -7.11
C GLU A 188 -3.80 19.20 -7.72
N VAL A 189 -2.98 18.13 -7.73
CA VAL A 189 -3.41 16.84 -8.31
C VAL A 189 -4.53 16.17 -7.48
N TYR A 190 -4.73 16.62 -6.24
CA TYR A 190 -5.72 16.09 -5.32
C TYR A 190 -7.06 16.84 -5.35
N VAL A 191 -7.14 18.01 -6.00
CA VAL A 191 -8.38 18.80 -6.06
C VAL A 191 -9.54 17.95 -6.59
N ALA A 192 -9.27 17.16 -7.63
CA ALA A 192 -10.24 16.29 -8.26
C ALA A 192 -10.87 15.27 -7.29
N SER A 193 -10.04 14.45 -6.66
CA SER A 193 -10.49 13.36 -5.79
C SER A 193 -11.03 13.85 -4.44
N TYR A 194 -10.62 15.03 -3.97
CA TYR A 194 -11.12 15.61 -2.71
C TYR A 194 -12.37 16.49 -2.88
N MET A 195 -12.73 16.87 -4.12
CA MET A 195 -13.94 17.66 -4.39
C MET A 195 -15.21 16.98 -3.82
N ARG A 196 -15.24 15.65 -3.78
CA ARG A 196 -16.34 14.87 -3.19
C ARG A 196 -16.66 15.21 -1.72
N TYR A 197 -15.68 15.67 -0.96
CA TYR A 197 -15.89 16.11 0.43
C TYR A 197 -16.48 17.53 0.45
N VAL A 198 -15.98 18.42 -0.41
CA VAL A 198 -16.54 19.78 -0.57
C VAL A 198 -18.01 19.74 -0.97
N LEU A 199 -18.34 18.88 -1.94
CA LEU A 199 -19.72 18.68 -2.39
C LEU A 199 -20.64 18.06 -1.32
N ARG A 200 -20.07 17.63 -0.18
CA ARG A 200 -20.78 17.15 1.03
C ARG A 200 -20.65 18.10 2.22
N GLY A 201 -20.22 19.34 2.01
CA GLY A 201 -20.19 20.35 3.06
C GLY A 201 -18.95 20.32 3.97
N TYR A 202 -17.84 19.74 3.50
CA TYR A 202 -16.54 19.88 4.17
C TYR A 202 -15.73 21.01 3.55
N ALA A 203 -15.00 21.78 4.36
CA ALA A 203 -13.84 22.49 3.85
C ALA A 203 -12.77 21.45 3.47
N VAL A 204 -12.01 21.72 2.42
CA VAL A 204 -10.85 20.90 2.03
C VAL A 204 -9.60 21.76 2.05
N VAL A 205 -8.53 21.22 2.62
CA VAL A 205 -7.19 21.83 2.66
C VAL A 205 -6.19 20.84 2.09
N LEU A 206 -5.59 21.17 0.95
CA LEU A 206 -4.55 20.37 0.31
C LEU A 206 -3.24 21.14 0.44
N GLN A 207 -2.24 20.61 1.13
CA GLN A 207 -1.01 21.34 1.45
C GLN A 207 0.22 20.66 0.84
N ASP A 208 1.08 21.45 0.20
CA ASP A 208 2.42 20.98 -0.14
C ASP A 208 3.27 20.95 1.12
N VAL A 209 3.94 19.82 1.40
CA VAL A 209 4.86 19.74 2.54
C VAL A 209 6.07 20.65 2.34
N ARG A 210 6.80 20.92 3.42
CA ARG A 210 7.97 21.81 3.44
C ARG A 210 8.97 21.50 2.32
N GLY A 211 9.41 22.54 1.62
CA GLY A 211 10.36 22.44 0.49
C GLY A 211 9.78 21.85 -0.80
N ARG A 212 8.47 21.58 -0.87
CA ARG A 212 7.79 21.00 -2.04
C ARG A 212 6.76 21.97 -2.62
N GLY A 213 6.49 21.83 -3.91
CA GLY A 213 5.57 22.71 -4.65
C GLY A 213 5.87 24.18 -4.39
N ASP A 214 4.86 24.92 -3.94
CA ASP A 214 5.03 26.35 -3.61
C ASP A 214 5.52 26.58 -2.17
N SER A 215 5.47 25.58 -1.30
CA SER A 215 5.89 25.71 0.09
C SER A 215 7.36 26.13 0.23
N GLU A 216 7.63 26.93 1.24
CA GLU A 216 8.97 27.38 1.60
C GLU A 216 9.75 26.30 2.37
N GLY A 217 10.99 26.60 2.74
CA GLY A 217 11.86 25.71 3.52
C GLY A 217 12.65 24.69 2.70
N GLU A 218 13.37 23.83 3.41
CA GLU A 218 14.22 22.78 2.83
C GLU A 218 13.51 21.41 2.88
N TRP A 219 13.62 20.65 1.79
CA TRP A 219 13.03 19.31 1.70
C TRP A 219 13.90 18.28 2.43
N LEU A 220 13.40 17.84 3.58
CA LEU A 220 13.89 16.70 4.34
C LEU A 220 12.69 15.78 4.66
N PRO A 221 12.48 14.71 3.85
CA PRO A 221 11.34 13.82 4.01
C PRO A 221 11.18 13.35 5.46
N MET A 222 9.96 13.30 5.97
CA MET A 222 9.60 12.75 7.30
C MET A 222 10.10 13.55 8.52
N ILE A 223 11.12 14.39 8.41
CA ILE A 223 11.79 15.03 9.56
C ILE A 223 10.95 16.15 10.21
N HIS A 224 10.15 16.86 9.42
CA HIS A 224 9.36 18.01 9.87
C HIS A 224 7.87 17.69 10.04
N GLU A 225 7.42 16.50 9.65
CA GLU A 225 6.00 16.24 9.43
C GLU A 225 5.15 16.23 10.70
N GLN A 226 5.75 15.92 11.86
CA GLN A 226 5.07 16.05 13.14
C GLN A 226 4.77 17.51 13.48
N ASP A 227 5.79 18.38 13.42
CA ASP A 227 5.67 19.79 13.82
C ASP A 227 4.85 20.59 12.80
N ASP A 228 5.10 20.40 11.51
CA ASP A 228 4.38 21.10 10.45
C ASP A 228 2.91 20.63 10.36
N GLY A 229 2.65 19.35 10.66
CA GLY A 229 1.29 18.82 10.77
C GLY A 229 0.52 19.44 11.94
N ASP A 230 1.17 19.54 13.11
CA ASP A 230 0.63 20.19 14.30
C ASP A 230 0.27 21.66 14.06
N ASP A 231 1.21 22.43 13.51
CA ASP A 231 1.02 23.85 13.21
C ASP A 231 -0.07 24.09 12.17
N THR A 232 -0.16 23.22 11.16
CA THR A 232 -1.20 23.31 10.13
C THR A 232 -2.60 23.03 10.72
N LEU A 233 -2.72 22.09 11.65
CA LEU A 233 -3.98 21.80 12.33
C LEU A 233 -4.48 23.00 13.16
N ASP A 234 -3.58 23.63 13.92
CA ASP A 234 -3.87 24.87 14.67
C ASP A 234 -4.25 26.02 13.72
N TRP A 235 -3.51 26.17 12.61
CA TRP A 235 -3.81 27.16 11.59
C TRP A 235 -5.20 26.98 10.98
N ILE A 236 -5.58 25.74 10.61
CA ILE A 236 -6.93 25.42 10.11
C ILE A 236 -7.99 25.77 11.14
N ALA A 237 -7.78 25.38 12.40
CA ALA A 237 -8.75 25.61 13.46
C ALA A 237 -8.98 27.10 13.77
N ALA A 238 -7.97 27.94 13.55
CA ALA A 238 -8.06 29.39 13.72
C ALA A 238 -8.81 30.12 12.59
N GLN A 239 -9.11 29.45 11.47
CA GLN A 239 -9.76 30.09 10.34
C GLN A 239 -11.26 30.37 10.61
N PRO A 240 -11.80 31.51 10.14
CA PRO A 240 -13.19 31.90 10.40
C PRO A 240 -14.22 30.95 9.77
N TRP A 241 -13.82 30.19 8.75
CA TRP A 241 -14.65 29.20 8.08
C TRP A 241 -14.59 27.81 8.72
N SER A 242 -13.70 27.58 9.70
CA SER A 242 -13.46 26.27 10.32
C SER A 242 -14.25 26.12 11.61
N ASN A 243 -14.76 24.92 11.89
CA ASN A 243 -15.34 24.57 13.19
C ASN A 243 -14.32 23.94 14.15
N GLY A 244 -13.04 23.92 13.79
CA GLY A 244 -11.95 23.38 14.60
C GLY A 244 -11.83 21.85 14.59
N LYS A 245 -12.69 21.13 13.85
CA LYS A 245 -12.59 19.67 13.66
C LYS A 245 -11.98 19.35 12.30
N VAL A 246 -10.80 18.74 12.32
CA VAL A 246 -10.06 18.35 11.11
C VAL A 246 -9.99 16.82 11.06
N GLY A 247 -10.31 16.25 9.92
CA GLY A 247 -9.91 14.90 9.58
C GLY A 247 -8.81 14.91 8.53
N MET A 248 -7.98 13.87 8.50
CA MET A 248 -7.00 13.69 7.44
C MET A 248 -7.26 12.39 6.68
N SER A 249 -6.97 12.40 5.38
CA SER A 249 -7.08 11.25 4.49
C SER A 249 -5.92 11.29 3.52
N GLY A 250 -5.36 10.13 3.16
CA GLY A 250 -4.15 10.08 2.34
C GLY A 250 -3.54 8.69 2.26
N GLY A 251 -2.75 8.46 1.21
CA GLY A 251 -2.10 7.18 0.91
C GLY A 251 -0.57 7.26 0.93
N SER A 252 0.15 6.20 1.31
CA SER A 252 1.63 6.15 1.30
C SER A 252 2.23 7.24 2.18
N TYR A 253 2.98 8.21 1.61
CA TYR A 253 3.44 9.39 2.35
C TYR A 253 2.28 10.22 2.91
N GLY A 254 1.16 10.32 2.17
CA GLY A 254 -0.09 10.90 2.65
C GLY A 254 -0.70 10.12 3.82
N GLY A 255 -0.42 8.82 3.95
CA GLY A 255 -0.70 8.03 5.15
C GLY A 255 0.25 8.39 6.30
N TYR A 256 1.56 8.41 6.02
CA TYR A 256 2.61 8.72 6.99
C TYR A 256 2.38 10.07 7.69
N VAL A 257 2.08 11.13 6.94
CA VAL A 257 1.89 12.48 7.50
C VAL A 257 0.69 12.57 8.44
N GLN A 258 -0.31 11.69 8.29
CA GLN A 258 -1.43 11.60 9.23
C GLN A 258 -0.97 11.10 10.59
N TRP A 259 -0.18 10.04 10.61
CA TRP A 259 0.37 9.48 11.84
C TRP A 259 1.40 10.39 12.48
N ALA A 260 2.22 11.08 11.67
CA ALA A 260 3.13 12.11 12.16
C ALA A 260 2.39 13.27 12.83
N ALA A 261 1.35 13.82 12.19
CA ALA A 261 0.50 14.85 12.79
C ALA A 261 -0.22 14.33 14.05
N ALA A 262 -0.77 13.12 14.01
CA ALA A 262 -1.44 12.52 15.16
C ALA A 262 -0.49 12.29 16.36
N ALA A 263 0.80 12.02 16.09
CA ALA A 263 1.82 11.88 17.12
C ALA A 263 2.16 13.19 17.84
N SER A 264 1.73 14.36 17.35
CA SER A 264 1.81 15.61 18.12
C SER A 264 0.83 15.62 19.30
N GLY A 265 -0.30 14.91 19.17
CA GLY A 265 -1.41 14.95 20.13
C GLY A 265 -2.34 16.15 19.93
N ASN A 266 -2.31 16.80 18.76
CA ASN A 266 -3.12 17.98 18.46
C ASN A 266 -4.63 17.72 18.65
N PRO A 267 -5.35 18.54 19.44
CA PRO A 267 -6.77 18.32 19.71
C PRO A 267 -7.68 18.62 18.52
N HIS A 268 -7.22 19.29 17.47
CA HIS A 268 -8.02 19.58 16.28
C HIS A 268 -8.12 18.40 15.31
N LEU A 269 -7.22 17.42 15.42
CA LEU A 269 -7.28 16.20 14.62
C LEU A 269 -8.27 15.19 15.25
N GLN A 270 -9.41 15.01 14.59
CA GLN A 270 -10.57 14.29 15.13
C GLN A 270 -10.84 12.95 14.43
N ALA A 271 -10.26 12.69 13.26
CA ALA A 271 -10.30 11.40 12.59
C ALA A 271 -9.21 11.27 11.52
N ILE A 272 -8.67 10.06 11.33
CA ILE A 272 -7.79 9.76 10.19
C ILE A 272 -8.33 8.59 9.35
N VAL A 273 -8.12 8.68 8.04
CA VAL A 273 -8.35 7.62 7.04
C VAL A 273 -7.01 7.35 6.37
N SER A 274 -6.28 6.42 6.95
CA SER A 274 -4.91 6.07 6.58
C SER A 274 -4.91 4.91 5.61
N MET A 275 -4.47 5.14 4.37
CA MET A 275 -4.38 4.12 3.32
C MET A 275 -2.92 3.78 3.05
N VAL A 276 -2.58 2.49 2.93
CA VAL A 276 -1.25 2.00 2.51
C VAL A 276 -0.09 2.80 3.11
N THR A 277 -0.11 3.02 4.43
CA THR A 277 0.73 4.03 5.09
C THR A 277 2.17 3.58 5.24
N ALA A 278 3.11 4.45 4.88
CA ALA A 278 4.53 4.26 5.18
C ALA A 278 4.83 4.37 6.68
N GLY A 279 5.81 3.60 7.12
CA GLY A 279 6.31 3.54 8.49
C GLY A 279 7.47 4.49 8.75
N GLY A 280 8.14 4.28 9.89
CA GLY A 280 9.32 5.08 10.27
C GLY A 280 10.53 4.88 9.31
N PRO A 281 11.45 5.87 9.24
CA PRO A 281 12.54 5.87 8.27
C PRO A 281 13.54 4.72 8.40
N PHE A 282 13.65 4.10 9.57
CA PHE A 282 14.60 3.01 9.80
C PHE A 282 13.98 1.60 9.76
N THR A 283 12.66 1.51 9.89
CA THR A 283 11.94 0.24 9.92
C THR A 283 11.36 -0.10 8.56
N ASP A 284 10.87 0.91 7.82
CA ASP A 284 10.08 0.72 6.60
C ASP A 284 10.66 1.43 5.36
N THR A 285 10.99 2.73 5.46
CA THR A 285 11.25 3.54 4.25
C THR A 285 12.71 3.61 3.85
N TYR A 286 13.58 4.37 4.49
CA TYR A 286 15.00 4.41 4.08
C TYR A 286 15.75 3.10 4.35
N TYR A 287 15.27 2.36 5.34
CA TYR A 287 15.81 1.05 5.69
C TYR A 287 14.67 0.06 5.96
N ARG A 288 14.86 -1.19 5.53
CA ARG A 288 14.08 -2.34 5.96
C ARG A 288 14.83 -3.03 7.08
N ARG A 289 14.45 -2.69 8.33
CA ARG A 289 15.09 -3.22 9.56
C ARG A 289 16.64 -3.14 9.52
N GLY A 290 17.14 -1.99 9.07
CA GLY A 290 18.57 -1.67 9.00
C GLY A 290 19.27 -1.98 7.68
N ALA A 291 18.63 -2.64 6.72
CA ALA A 291 19.14 -2.78 5.35
C ALA A 291 18.62 -1.61 4.47
N PRO A 292 19.47 -0.83 3.79
CA PRO A 292 19.04 0.27 2.93
C PRO A 292 18.06 -0.20 1.85
N PHE A 293 16.93 0.47 1.77
CA PHE A 293 15.83 0.07 0.90
C PHE A 293 15.94 0.76 -0.46
N MET A 294 15.92 -0.02 -1.54
CA MET A 294 16.10 0.50 -2.89
C MET A 294 14.92 1.39 -3.31
N ALA A 295 13.67 0.98 -3.07
CA ALA A 295 12.52 1.80 -3.46
C ALA A 295 12.60 3.24 -2.95
N GLN A 296 13.10 3.43 -1.72
CA GLN A 296 13.24 4.76 -1.14
C GLN A 296 14.35 5.59 -1.81
N VAL A 297 15.37 4.95 -2.39
CA VAL A 297 16.35 5.62 -3.25
C VAL A 297 15.70 6.10 -4.54
N ALA A 298 14.94 5.23 -5.23
CA ALA A 298 14.18 5.63 -6.43
C ALA A 298 13.19 6.76 -6.12
N TRP A 299 12.44 6.64 -5.03
CA TRP A 299 11.49 7.64 -4.58
C TRP A 299 12.16 8.97 -4.23
N SER A 300 13.33 8.94 -3.58
CA SER A 300 14.10 10.15 -3.25
C SER A 300 14.61 10.89 -4.50
N ILE A 301 14.93 10.14 -5.56
CA ILE A 301 15.27 10.70 -6.88
C ILE A 301 14.03 11.32 -7.53
N ALA A 302 12.89 10.63 -7.53
CA ALA A 302 11.63 11.14 -8.08
C ALA A 302 11.09 12.37 -7.32
N THR A 303 11.48 12.54 -6.05
CA THR A 303 11.12 13.68 -5.20
C THR A 303 12.23 14.73 -5.10
N ASP A 304 13.24 14.69 -5.98
CA ASP A 304 14.21 15.78 -6.06
C ASP A 304 13.55 17.11 -6.49
N GLY A 305 14.17 18.23 -6.12
CA GLY A 305 13.65 19.57 -6.42
C GLY A 305 12.34 19.89 -5.71
N ARG A 306 11.42 20.60 -6.40
CA ARG A 306 10.11 21.02 -5.86
C ARG A 306 8.92 20.18 -6.35
N HIS A 307 9.02 19.55 -7.51
CA HIS A 307 7.92 18.81 -8.13
C HIS A 307 8.27 17.34 -8.28
N PHE A 308 7.28 16.47 -8.14
CA PHE A 308 7.49 15.03 -8.28
C PHE A 308 7.68 14.69 -9.76
N ASN A 309 8.65 13.83 -10.06
CA ASN A 309 8.98 13.44 -11.43
C ASN A 309 9.28 11.93 -11.51
N SER A 310 8.24 11.14 -11.79
CA SER A 310 8.36 9.69 -11.98
C SER A 310 9.16 9.29 -13.21
N ALA A 311 9.36 10.19 -14.19
CA ALA A 311 10.17 9.87 -15.36
C ALA A 311 11.66 9.65 -15.00
N LEU A 312 12.11 10.17 -13.84
CA LEU A 312 13.47 9.94 -13.35
C LEU A 312 13.71 8.50 -12.90
N THR A 313 12.65 7.74 -12.60
CA THR A 313 12.76 6.35 -12.12
C THR A 313 12.51 5.32 -13.21
N ASP A 314 12.03 5.74 -14.38
CA ASP A 314 11.90 4.90 -15.57
C ASP A 314 13.29 4.72 -16.22
N ARG A 315 14.01 3.69 -15.76
CA ARG A 315 15.42 3.45 -16.12
C ARG A 315 15.71 1.96 -16.28
N ASP A 316 16.65 1.64 -17.15
CA ASP A 316 17.16 0.29 -17.40
C ASP A 316 18.49 -0.01 -16.67
N ASP A 317 19.11 1.00 -16.06
CA ASP A 317 20.42 0.92 -15.42
C ASP A 317 20.38 0.68 -13.88
N TRP A 318 19.22 0.30 -13.34
CA TRP A 318 19.06 0.06 -11.89
C TRP A 318 20.04 -0.99 -11.35
N ASP A 319 20.33 -2.06 -12.09
CA ASP A 319 21.29 -3.08 -11.69
C ASP A 319 22.72 -2.55 -11.52
N GLN A 320 23.09 -1.54 -12.30
CA GLN A 320 24.37 -0.84 -12.21
C GLN A 320 24.36 0.12 -11.01
N LEU A 321 23.26 0.84 -10.79
CA LEU A 321 23.10 1.75 -9.65
C LEU A 321 23.15 0.99 -8.31
N MET A 322 22.64 -0.24 -8.24
CA MET A 322 22.72 -1.09 -7.05
C MET A 322 24.16 -1.42 -6.60
N LYS A 323 25.14 -1.28 -7.50
CA LYS A 323 26.58 -1.53 -7.23
C LYS A 323 27.32 -0.26 -6.77
N VAL A 324 26.72 0.91 -6.87
CA VAL A 324 27.35 2.19 -6.51
C VAL A 324 27.56 2.29 -5.00
N ARG A 325 28.76 2.67 -4.59
CA ARG A 325 29.13 2.89 -3.19
C ARG A 325 29.97 4.18 -3.06
N PRO A 326 29.79 4.96 -1.98
CA PRO A 326 28.68 4.87 -1.02
C PRO A 326 27.32 5.17 -1.68
N ILE A 327 26.23 4.62 -1.13
CA ILE A 327 24.87 4.68 -1.74
C ILE A 327 24.43 6.13 -2.01
N GLU A 328 24.82 7.08 -1.15
CA GLU A 328 24.55 8.51 -1.32
C GLU A 328 25.10 9.15 -2.61
N LYS A 329 25.93 8.44 -3.38
CA LYS A 329 26.42 8.86 -4.70
C LYS A 329 25.45 8.57 -5.84
N ILE A 330 24.44 7.72 -5.63
CA ILE A 330 23.46 7.39 -6.67
C ILE A 330 22.73 8.63 -7.19
N PRO A 331 22.21 9.54 -6.33
CA PRO A 331 21.58 10.77 -6.82
C PRO A 331 22.54 11.64 -7.65
N GLU A 332 23.84 11.69 -7.33
CA GLU A 332 24.81 12.46 -8.12
C GLU A 332 24.98 11.90 -9.54
N ILE A 333 24.93 10.59 -9.70
CA ILE A 333 24.99 9.92 -11.01
C ILE A 333 23.70 10.19 -11.82
N VAL A 334 22.55 10.15 -11.15
CA VAL A 334 21.24 10.24 -11.82
C VAL A 334 20.82 11.68 -12.11
N LEU A 335 21.01 12.58 -11.14
CA LEU A 335 20.55 13.98 -11.17
C LEU A 335 21.65 14.96 -11.59
N GLY A 336 22.92 14.54 -11.58
CA GLY A 336 24.06 15.41 -11.82
C GLY A 336 24.50 16.23 -10.61
N HIS A 337 23.88 16.03 -9.44
CA HIS A 337 24.25 16.65 -8.16
C HIS A 337 23.86 15.77 -6.96
N PRO A 338 24.53 15.91 -5.81
CA PRO A 338 24.08 15.26 -4.58
C PRO A 338 22.67 15.71 -4.19
N GLN A 339 21.87 14.79 -3.67
CA GLN A 339 20.55 15.08 -3.11
C GLN A 339 20.67 15.11 -1.58
N TYR A 340 20.33 16.25 -0.97
CA TYR A 340 20.65 16.54 0.43
C TYR A 340 20.02 15.55 1.41
N GLY A 341 18.71 15.27 1.25
CA GLY A 341 17.98 14.34 2.12
C GLY A 341 18.58 12.94 2.15
N MET A 342 18.83 12.35 0.98
CA MET A 342 19.48 11.06 0.80
C MET A 342 20.86 11.04 1.46
N THR A 343 21.63 12.12 1.28
CA THR A 343 22.93 12.26 1.92
C THR A 343 22.80 12.26 3.44
N GLN A 344 21.78 12.91 4.02
CA GLN A 344 21.55 12.87 5.46
C GLN A 344 21.17 11.44 5.90
N PHE A 345 20.13 10.85 5.30
CA PHE A 345 19.66 9.52 5.69
C PHE A 345 20.76 8.46 5.61
N MET A 346 21.57 8.44 4.54
CA MET A 346 22.64 7.44 4.39
C MET A 346 23.80 7.61 5.39
N ARG A 347 24.03 8.82 5.92
CA ARG A 347 25.01 9.06 7.00
C ARG A 347 24.54 8.53 8.35
N HIS A 348 23.23 8.43 8.56
CA HIS A 348 22.61 7.93 9.79
C HIS A 348 22.36 6.42 9.69
N ASN A 349 23.45 5.64 9.67
CA ASN A 349 23.44 4.21 9.38
C ASN A 349 23.01 3.28 10.54
N HIS A 350 22.48 3.84 11.62
CA HIS A 350 21.88 3.16 12.79
C HIS A 350 20.81 4.08 13.39
N TYR A 351 19.84 3.53 14.12
CA TYR A 351 18.72 4.30 14.65
C TYR A 351 19.15 5.29 15.74
N ASP A 352 19.37 6.53 15.34
CA ASP A 352 19.84 7.61 16.20
C ASP A 352 18.80 8.73 16.39
N ARG A 353 19.23 9.85 16.97
CA ARG A 353 18.35 10.99 17.23
C ARG A 353 17.78 11.61 15.94
N PHE A 354 18.50 11.58 14.82
CA PHE A 354 18.01 12.14 13.57
C PHE A 354 16.86 11.29 13.03
N LEU A 355 17.06 9.98 12.90
CA LEU A 355 16.03 9.06 12.40
C LEU A 355 14.82 8.98 13.32
N ASN A 356 15.03 9.06 14.65
CA ASN A 356 13.94 9.09 15.62
C ASN A 356 13.00 10.29 15.42
N ARG A 357 13.43 11.40 14.81
CA ARG A 357 12.53 12.55 14.53
C ARG A 357 11.44 12.19 13.52
N GLY A 358 11.78 11.39 12.51
CA GLY A 358 10.83 10.89 11.51
C GLY A 358 10.09 9.63 11.94
N ASP A 359 10.27 9.14 13.16
CA ASP A 359 9.58 7.96 13.66
C ASP A 359 8.35 8.37 14.47
N TRP A 360 7.18 8.36 13.82
CA TRP A 360 5.91 8.63 14.47
C TRP A 360 5.50 7.49 15.42
N PHE A 361 5.91 6.24 15.14
CA PHE A 361 5.56 5.07 15.95
C PHE A 361 6.26 5.11 17.31
N ALA A 362 7.47 5.68 17.39
CA ALA A 362 8.16 5.97 18.65
C ALA A 362 7.37 6.92 19.58
N ARG A 363 6.32 7.59 19.07
CA ARG A 363 5.45 8.51 19.82
C ARG A 363 3.99 8.03 19.86
N ARG A 364 3.72 6.77 19.51
CA ARG A 364 2.36 6.18 19.41
C ARG A 364 1.49 6.41 20.64
N GLU A 365 2.08 6.49 21.83
CA GLU A 365 1.37 6.77 23.08
C GLU A 365 0.58 8.10 23.07
N LYS A 366 1.01 9.09 22.27
CA LYS A 366 0.30 10.38 22.08
C LYS A 366 -0.84 10.31 21.08
N ILE A 367 -0.86 9.27 20.24
CA ILE A 367 -1.87 9.09 19.21
C ILE A 367 -3.15 8.62 19.89
N LYS A 368 -4.19 9.46 19.81
CA LYS A 368 -5.53 9.22 20.38
C LYS A 368 -6.66 9.43 19.38
N VAL A 369 -6.33 9.96 18.20
CA VAL A 369 -7.31 10.21 17.13
C VAL A 369 -7.91 8.89 16.65
N PRO A 370 -9.25 8.80 16.47
CA PRO A 370 -9.89 7.68 15.78
C PRO A 370 -9.28 7.39 14.42
N ALA A 371 -8.99 6.13 14.13
CA ALA A 371 -8.29 5.72 12.91
C ALA A 371 -9.02 4.63 12.11
N LEU A 372 -9.23 4.88 10.83
CA LEU A 372 -9.54 3.87 9.83
C LEU A 372 -8.26 3.54 9.07
N ILE A 373 -7.83 2.28 9.12
CA ILE A 373 -6.61 1.76 8.49
C ILE A 373 -7.00 0.88 7.31
N GLN A 374 -6.56 1.23 6.11
CA GLN A 374 -6.74 0.44 4.91
C GLN A 374 -5.36 0.06 4.35
N SER A 375 -5.10 -1.21 4.05
CA SER A 375 -3.84 -1.64 3.41
C SER A 375 -4.03 -2.99 2.69
N GLY A 376 -2.99 -3.47 2.03
CA GLY A 376 -2.95 -4.75 1.34
C GLY A 376 -1.89 -5.71 1.87
N TRP A 377 -1.95 -6.96 1.39
CA TRP A 377 -0.90 -7.97 1.62
C TRP A 377 0.34 -7.75 0.76
N TYR A 378 0.15 -7.18 -0.42
CA TYR A 378 1.18 -6.92 -1.42
C TYR A 378 1.47 -5.41 -1.53
N ASP A 379 1.21 -4.68 -0.45
CA ASP A 379 1.49 -3.27 -0.27
C ASP A 379 2.95 -3.07 0.13
N ASP A 380 3.68 -2.25 -0.62
CA ASP A 380 5.08 -1.96 -0.39
C ASP A 380 5.34 -1.37 1.01
N ASP A 381 4.38 -0.60 1.53
CA ASP A 381 4.43 0.04 2.86
C ASP A 381 3.73 -0.82 3.93
N GLY A 382 3.68 -2.14 3.74
CA GLY A 382 2.96 -3.07 4.62
C GLY A 382 3.51 -3.11 6.06
N ILE A 383 4.76 -2.69 6.30
CA ILE A 383 5.32 -2.52 7.65
C ILE A 383 4.72 -1.29 8.34
N GLY A 384 4.61 -0.14 7.67
CA GLY A 384 4.00 1.07 8.26
C GLY A 384 2.53 0.86 8.65
N SER A 385 1.77 0.15 7.83
CA SER A 385 0.41 -0.27 8.22
C SER A 385 0.39 -1.28 9.38
N THR A 386 1.44 -2.10 9.55
CA THR A 386 1.62 -2.95 10.74
C THR A 386 1.91 -2.10 11.99
N GLU A 387 2.74 -1.06 11.87
CA GLU A 387 2.96 -0.06 12.93
C GLU A 387 1.64 0.65 13.28
N ALA A 388 0.80 0.99 12.30
CA ALA A 388 -0.49 1.67 12.54
C ALA A 388 -1.47 0.76 13.30
N ILE A 389 -1.51 -0.53 12.93
CA ILE A 389 -2.28 -1.56 13.64
C ILE A 389 -1.77 -1.70 15.09
N ALA A 390 -0.45 -1.71 15.30
CA ALA A 390 0.12 -1.81 16.63
C ALA A 390 -0.15 -0.55 17.48
N ALA A 391 -0.06 0.65 16.88
CA ALA A 391 -0.29 1.93 17.56
C ALA A 391 -1.72 2.09 18.08
N THR A 392 -2.67 1.37 17.47
CA THR A 392 -4.09 1.42 17.80
C THR A 392 -4.60 0.15 18.48
N ALA A 393 -3.69 -0.74 18.92
CA ALA A 393 -4.03 -2.03 19.53
C ALA A 393 -5.03 -1.91 20.70
N ASP A 394 -4.84 -0.90 21.56
CA ASP A 394 -5.62 -0.70 22.78
C ASP A 394 -6.79 0.29 22.60
N TYR A 395 -7.12 0.66 21.36
CA TYR A 395 -8.24 1.56 21.12
C TYR A 395 -9.59 0.89 21.42
N PRO A 396 -10.57 1.65 21.93
CA PRO A 396 -11.96 1.26 21.89
C PRO A 396 -12.41 0.86 20.47
N SER A 397 -13.27 -0.16 20.36
CA SER A 397 -13.69 -0.72 19.08
C SER A 397 -14.46 0.26 18.18
N ASP A 398 -15.04 1.31 18.75
CA ASP A 398 -15.74 2.39 18.04
C ASP A 398 -14.79 3.46 17.50
N LYS A 399 -13.53 3.50 17.94
CA LYS A 399 -12.49 4.45 17.49
C LYS A 399 -11.51 3.87 16.48
N ARG A 400 -11.73 2.65 16.04
CA ARG A 400 -10.80 1.95 15.15
C ARG A 400 -11.54 1.10 14.13
N ARG A 401 -11.02 1.12 12.90
CA ARG A 401 -11.41 0.22 11.81
C ARG A 401 -10.18 -0.22 11.03
N ILE A 402 -10.17 -1.47 10.58
CA ILE A 402 -9.08 -2.05 9.80
C ILE A 402 -9.67 -2.81 8.61
N ILE A 403 -9.27 -2.46 7.39
CA ILE A 403 -9.68 -3.14 6.16
C ILE A 403 -8.41 -3.58 5.43
N LEU A 404 -8.20 -4.89 5.33
CA LEU A 404 -7.00 -5.48 4.73
C LEU A 404 -7.37 -6.38 3.54
N GLY A 405 -7.15 -5.88 2.33
CA GLY A 405 -7.43 -6.61 1.10
C GLY A 405 -6.20 -7.30 0.50
N PRO A 406 -6.36 -8.07 -0.58
CA PRO A 406 -5.27 -8.69 -1.31
C PRO A 406 -4.63 -7.71 -2.30
N TRP A 407 -4.40 -6.48 -1.87
CA TRP A 407 -4.08 -5.36 -2.76
C TRP A 407 -2.59 -5.05 -2.84
N LEU A 408 -2.18 -4.52 -4.00
CA LEU A 408 -0.88 -3.86 -4.17
C LEU A 408 -0.87 -2.47 -3.49
N HIS A 409 0.26 -1.76 -3.59
CA HIS A 409 0.38 -0.37 -3.12
C HIS A 409 -0.64 0.60 -3.78
N GLY A 410 -1.08 0.29 -5.00
CA GLY A 410 -2.19 0.96 -5.70
C GLY A 410 -3.57 0.74 -5.07
N GLY A 411 -3.67 -0.13 -4.06
CA GLY A 411 -4.89 -0.43 -3.33
C GLY A 411 -5.90 -1.25 -4.13
N ASN A 412 -7.18 -1.01 -3.83
CA ASN A 412 -8.35 -1.71 -4.30
C ASN A 412 -8.64 -1.48 -5.80
N ALA A 413 -7.85 -2.08 -6.71
CA ALA A 413 -7.88 -1.71 -8.13
C ALA A 413 -7.89 -2.86 -9.17
N GLN A 414 -7.27 -4.01 -8.88
CA GLN A 414 -7.10 -5.12 -9.85
C GLN A 414 -7.30 -6.52 -9.25
N TYR A 415 -7.67 -7.47 -10.11
CA TYR A 415 -7.87 -8.89 -9.77
C TYR A 415 -6.67 -9.79 -10.07
N ASP A 416 -5.77 -9.39 -10.98
CA ASP A 416 -4.68 -10.24 -11.43
C ASP A 416 -3.33 -9.65 -11.00
N LEU A 417 -2.58 -10.45 -10.23
CA LEU A 417 -1.28 -10.11 -9.66
C LEU A 417 -0.25 -11.15 -10.13
N GLY A 418 0.02 -11.17 -11.43
CA GLY A 418 0.92 -12.16 -12.04
C GLY A 418 0.34 -13.57 -11.94
N PRO A 419 0.98 -14.52 -11.23
CA PRO A 419 0.45 -15.87 -11.03
C PRO A 419 -0.73 -15.93 -10.04
N VAL A 420 -0.95 -14.88 -9.24
CA VAL A 420 -2.08 -14.83 -8.29
C VAL A 420 -3.30 -14.23 -8.98
N HIS A 421 -4.34 -15.05 -9.12
CA HIS A 421 -5.62 -14.70 -9.71
C HIS A 421 -6.67 -14.59 -8.60
N LEU A 422 -7.15 -13.38 -8.32
CA LEU A 422 -8.07 -13.12 -7.21
C LEU A 422 -9.53 -13.37 -7.62
N GLY A 423 -10.37 -13.74 -6.65
CA GLY A 423 -11.81 -13.92 -6.84
C GLY A 423 -12.61 -12.61 -6.91
N ALA A 424 -13.90 -12.71 -7.23
CA ALA A 424 -14.79 -11.56 -7.48
C ALA A 424 -14.91 -10.57 -6.33
N GLU A 425 -14.88 -11.06 -5.08
CA GLU A 425 -14.99 -10.20 -3.91
C GLU A 425 -13.68 -9.50 -3.54
N ALA A 426 -12.58 -9.72 -4.26
CA ALA A 426 -11.28 -9.13 -3.93
C ALA A 426 -11.27 -7.60 -4.04
N LEU A 427 -12.12 -7.04 -4.92
CA LEU A 427 -12.35 -5.60 -4.99
C LEU A 427 -13.61 -5.22 -4.21
N ARG A 428 -13.49 -4.18 -3.38
CA ARG A 428 -14.57 -3.70 -2.51
C ARG A 428 -15.03 -2.32 -2.96
N PRO A 429 -16.10 -2.21 -3.77
CA PRO A 429 -16.51 -0.91 -4.32
C PRO A 429 -17.05 0.05 -3.26
N ASP A 430 -17.35 -0.42 -2.06
CA ASP A 430 -17.94 0.31 -0.93
C ASP A 430 -16.93 0.94 0.03
N VAL A 431 -15.63 0.72 -0.16
CA VAL A 431 -14.60 1.25 0.77
C VAL A 431 -14.67 2.78 0.92
N ASP A 432 -14.96 3.50 -0.16
CA ASP A 432 -15.05 4.96 -0.12
C ASP A 432 -16.34 5.48 0.55
N LEU A 433 -17.42 4.67 0.57
CA LEU A 433 -18.59 4.92 1.41
C LEU A 433 -18.22 4.83 2.89
N ILE A 434 -17.43 3.82 3.28
CA ILE A 434 -16.98 3.64 4.66
C ILE A 434 -16.10 4.84 5.08
N HIS A 435 -15.20 5.31 4.20
CA HIS A 435 -14.40 6.53 4.45
C HIS A 435 -15.29 7.76 4.68
N GLN A 436 -16.33 7.92 3.87
CA GLN A 436 -17.25 9.05 4.00
C GLN A 436 -18.04 8.98 5.32
N GLN A 437 -18.57 7.81 5.66
CA GLN A 437 -19.30 7.60 6.92
C GLN A 437 -18.40 7.82 8.14
N TRP A 438 -17.11 7.44 8.06
CA TRP A 438 -16.13 7.68 9.12
C TRP A 438 -15.99 9.18 9.44
N PHE A 439 -15.81 10.01 8.41
CA PHE A 439 -15.74 11.46 8.61
C PHE A 439 -17.07 12.06 9.04
N ASP A 440 -18.20 11.63 8.47
CA ASP A 440 -19.51 12.14 8.90
C ASP A 440 -19.79 11.81 10.37
N HIS A 441 -19.35 10.64 10.86
CA HIS A 441 -19.45 10.28 12.27
C HIS A 441 -18.59 11.19 13.16
N PHE A 442 -17.27 11.25 12.94
CA PHE A 442 -16.36 11.94 13.86
C PHE A 442 -16.35 13.47 13.71
N LEU A 443 -16.51 13.97 12.48
CA LEU A 443 -16.39 15.41 12.21
C LEU A 443 -17.74 16.12 12.28
N LYS A 444 -18.84 15.46 11.88
CA LYS A 444 -20.19 16.05 11.90
C LYS A 444 -21.10 15.50 12.99
N GLY A 445 -20.77 14.38 13.63
CA GLY A 445 -21.64 13.74 14.62
C GLY A 445 -22.88 13.10 14.00
N VAL A 446 -22.82 12.72 12.72
CA VAL A 446 -23.92 12.01 12.04
C VAL A 446 -23.99 10.59 12.59
N GLU A 447 -25.17 10.20 13.06
CA GLU A 447 -25.45 8.82 13.44
C GLU A 447 -25.42 7.93 12.19
N ASN A 448 -24.55 6.93 12.19
CA ASN A 448 -24.41 5.91 11.17
C ASN A 448 -23.74 4.67 11.78
N ASP A 449 -23.70 3.56 11.03
CA ASP A 449 -23.20 2.28 11.54
C ASP A 449 -21.68 2.10 11.44
N VAL A 450 -20.94 3.12 10.99
CA VAL A 450 -19.49 2.96 10.74
C VAL A 450 -18.72 2.57 12.00
N ALA A 451 -19.11 3.15 13.15
CA ALA A 451 -18.53 2.89 14.47
C ALA A 451 -19.08 1.62 15.14
N ALA A 452 -20.16 1.03 14.60
CA ALA A 452 -20.76 -0.23 15.05
C ALA A 452 -20.38 -1.46 14.19
N GLY A 453 -19.90 -1.24 12.95
CA GLY A 453 -19.42 -2.30 12.06
C GLY A 453 -18.23 -3.14 12.58
N PRO A 454 -17.72 -4.08 11.77
CA PRO A 454 -16.60 -4.93 12.17
C PRO A 454 -15.33 -4.11 12.44
N LEU A 455 -14.62 -4.43 13.53
CA LEU A 455 -13.36 -3.77 13.87
C LEU A 455 -12.25 -4.08 12.87
N VAL A 456 -12.16 -5.34 12.44
CA VAL A 456 -11.24 -5.82 11.42
C VAL A 456 -12.03 -6.55 10.35
N GLU A 457 -11.78 -6.19 9.10
CA GLU A 457 -12.13 -6.94 7.90
C GLU A 457 -10.85 -7.31 7.16
N TYR A 458 -10.67 -8.58 6.80
CA TYR A 458 -9.49 -9.03 6.07
C TYR A 458 -9.82 -10.11 5.05
N TYR A 459 -9.16 -10.08 3.90
CA TYR A 459 -9.35 -11.05 2.82
C TYR A 459 -8.30 -12.16 2.87
N THR A 460 -8.68 -13.42 2.76
CA THR A 460 -7.74 -14.55 2.67
C THR A 460 -7.55 -14.97 1.22
N VAL A 461 -6.33 -14.79 0.69
CA VAL A 461 -5.93 -15.27 -0.64
C VAL A 461 -5.99 -16.81 -0.67
N GLY A 462 -6.36 -17.40 -1.80
CA GLY A 462 -6.53 -18.85 -1.96
C GLY A 462 -7.88 -19.39 -1.45
N GLU A 463 -8.40 -18.87 -0.34
CA GLU A 463 -9.80 -19.13 0.09
C GLU A 463 -10.80 -18.22 -0.64
N GLU A 464 -10.33 -17.06 -1.10
CA GLU A 464 -11.09 -16.03 -1.79
C GLU A 464 -12.24 -15.43 -0.98
N ARG A 465 -12.01 -15.20 0.32
CA ARG A 465 -13.07 -14.80 1.26
C ARG A 465 -12.64 -13.68 2.19
N TRP A 466 -13.57 -12.75 2.44
CA TRP A 466 -13.47 -11.77 3.53
C TRP A 466 -13.90 -12.38 4.88
N HIS A 467 -13.13 -12.06 5.91
CA HIS A 467 -13.37 -12.44 7.29
C HIS A 467 -13.51 -11.19 8.16
N THR A 468 -14.14 -11.35 9.33
CA THR A 468 -14.19 -10.31 10.35
C THR A 468 -13.50 -10.79 11.63
N ALA A 469 -12.86 -9.87 12.36
CA ALA A 469 -12.20 -10.19 13.63
C ALA A 469 -12.24 -9.02 14.63
N ALA A 470 -12.01 -9.34 15.91
CA ALA A 470 -11.86 -8.37 16.98
C ALA A 470 -10.43 -7.79 17.07
N SER A 471 -9.45 -8.37 16.38
CA SER A 471 -8.07 -7.90 16.32
C SER A 471 -7.40 -8.40 15.05
N PHE A 472 -6.33 -7.73 14.64
CA PHE A 472 -5.41 -8.25 13.63
C PHE A 472 -3.99 -8.34 14.20
N PRO A 473 -3.31 -9.49 14.10
CA PRO A 473 -3.85 -10.78 13.64
C PRO A 473 -5.03 -11.27 14.51
N PRO A 474 -5.93 -12.10 13.96
CA PRO A 474 -7.01 -12.69 14.73
C PRO A 474 -6.45 -13.65 15.78
N ALA A 475 -7.23 -13.91 16.83
CA ALA A 475 -6.91 -14.97 17.78
C ALA A 475 -6.86 -16.32 17.04
N GLY A 476 -5.81 -17.11 17.29
CA GLY A 476 -5.62 -18.38 16.61
C GLY A 476 -4.54 -19.23 17.25
N LEU A 477 -4.31 -20.40 16.67
CA LEU A 477 -3.28 -21.32 17.11
C LEU A 477 -1.94 -20.91 16.49
N VAL A 478 -0.94 -20.70 17.34
CA VAL A 478 0.43 -20.56 16.87
C VAL A 478 0.94 -21.94 16.45
N LYS A 479 1.22 -22.10 15.15
CA LYS A 479 1.90 -23.28 14.61
C LYS A 479 3.39 -23.01 14.55
N VAL A 480 4.19 -24.04 14.80
CA VAL A 480 5.66 -24.00 14.71
C VAL A 480 6.09 -25.12 13.78
N LEU A 481 6.89 -24.79 12.76
CA LEU A 481 7.49 -25.76 11.85
C LEU A 481 9.01 -25.59 11.88
N HIS A 482 9.71 -26.67 12.20
CA HIS A 482 11.16 -26.72 12.31
C HIS A 482 11.81 -27.01 10.96
N LEU A 483 12.98 -26.41 10.76
CA LEU A 483 13.81 -26.57 9.57
C LEU A 483 14.71 -27.81 9.73
N GLY A 484 14.58 -28.77 8.83
CA GLY A 484 15.39 -29.99 8.76
C GLY A 484 16.59 -29.86 7.82
N ALA A 485 17.74 -30.40 8.22
CA ALA A 485 18.96 -30.34 7.40
C ALA A 485 18.86 -31.12 6.07
N ASP A 486 17.82 -31.95 5.91
CA ASP A 486 17.44 -32.66 4.70
C ASP A 486 16.51 -31.84 3.78
N GLY A 487 16.24 -30.57 4.11
CA GLY A 487 15.31 -29.69 3.38
C GLY A 487 13.85 -29.87 3.78
N SER A 488 13.55 -30.62 4.85
CA SER A 488 12.18 -30.76 5.36
C SER A 488 11.73 -29.55 6.20
N LEU A 489 10.43 -29.27 6.17
CA LEU A 489 9.76 -28.34 7.07
C LEU A 489 8.62 -29.08 7.79
N ALA A 490 8.74 -29.28 9.10
CA ALA A 490 7.84 -30.17 9.82
C ALA A 490 7.57 -29.75 11.27
N VAL A 491 6.45 -30.20 11.84
CA VAL A 491 6.07 -29.92 13.25
C VAL A 491 7.04 -30.56 14.24
N SER A 492 7.59 -31.73 13.92
CA SER A 492 8.55 -32.41 14.79
C SER A 492 9.93 -31.79 14.63
N ALA A 493 10.57 -31.45 15.75
CA ALA A 493 11.95 -30.99 15.73
C ALA A 493 12.86 -32.09 15.13
N PRO A 494 13.68 -31.76 14.12
CA PRO A 494 14.56 -32.74 13.49
C PRO A 494 15.78 -33.05 14.37
N ALA A 495 16.53 -34.09 13.99
CA ALA A 495 17.85 -34.33 14.56
C ALA A 495 18.78 -33.13 14.31
N ALA A 496 19.78 -32.95 15.18
CA ALA A 496 20.77 -31.89 15.01
C ALA A 496 21.52 -32.03 13.68
N GLY A 497 21.61 -30.93 12.93
CA GLY A 497 22.28 -30.86 11.64
C GLY A 497 22.48 -29.41 11.20
N THR A 498 23.09 -29.21 10.04
CA THR A 498 23.32 -27.87 9.48
C THR A 498 23.18 -27.88 7.97
N VAL A 499 22.72 -26.76 7.41
CA VAL A 499 22.77 -26.47 5.98
C VAL A 499 23.64 -25.25 5.77
N SER A 500 24.49 -25.24 4.73
CA SER A 500 25.37 -24.10 4.45
C SER A 500 25.33 -23.71 2.98
N TYR A 501 25.50 -22.42 2.73
CA TYR A 501 25.61 -21.84 1.39
C TYR A 501 26.61 -20.68 1.40
N VAL A 502 27.07 -20.28 0.22
CA VAL A 502 27.98 -19.13 0.07
C VAL A 502 27.21 -17.97 -0.53
N HIS A 503 27.11 -16.88 0.21
CA HIS A 503 26.60 -15.62 -0.28
C HIS A 503 27.71 -14.79 -0.93
N ASP A 504 27.46 -14.28 -2.13
CA ASP A 504 28.33 -13.34 -2.84
C ASP A 504 27.58 -12.01 -3.07
N PRO A 505 27.95 -10.93 -2.36
CA PRO A 505 27.28 -9.64 -2.53
C PRO A 505 27.39 -9.05 -3.95
N SER A 506 28.34 -9.55 -4.77
CA SER A 506 28.51 -9.16 -6.18
C SER A 506 27.49 -9.84 -7.12
N ASN A 507 26.82 -10.90 -6.64
CA ASN A 507 25.80 -11.66 -7.35
C ASN A 507 24.63 -11.96 -6.39
N PRO A 508 23.92 -10.92 -5.90
CA PRO A 508 22.82 -11.12 -4.96
C PRO A 508 21.71 -11.98 -5.56
N VAL A 509 21.02 -12.73 -4.71
CA VAL A 509 19.76 -13.41 -5.07
C VAL A 509 18.73 -12.33 -5.44
N PRO A 510 18.12 -12.37 -6.63
CA PRO A 510 17.19 -11.33 -7.06
C PRO A 510 15.85 -11.43 -6.33
N LYS A 511 15.23 -10.28 -6.05
CA LYS A 511 13.78 -10.19 -5.82
C LYS A 511 13.10 -9.92 -7.17
N LEU A 512 12.04 -10.66 -7.48
CA LEU A 512 11.36 -10.58 -8.78
C LEU A 512 10.34 -9.43 -8.81
N ILE A 513 10.87 -8.21 -8.86
CA ILE A 513 10.10 -6.95 -8.77
C ILE A 513 10.46 -6.01 -9.91
N SER A 514 9.64 -4.97 -10.10
CA SER A 514 9.94 -3.88 -11.02
C SER A 514 10.13 -2.57 -10.25
N VAL A 515 11.38 -2.10 -10.21
CA VAL A 515 11.73 -0.79 -9.61
C VAL A 515 11.02 0.35 -10.34
N THR A 516 10.88 0.25 -11.66
CA THR A 516 10.24 1.28 -12.48
C THR A 516 8.73 1.37 -12.24
N GLN A 517 8.08 0.25 -11.94
CA GLN A 517 6.65 0.21 -11.64
C GLN A 517 6.33 0.58 -10.19
N ASN A 518 7.35 0.70 -9.32
CA ASN A 518 7.18 0.94 -7.89
C ASN A 518 6.22 -0.09 -7.27
N GLU A 519 6.48 -1.37 -7.55
CA GLU A 519 5.75 -2.53 -7.04
C GLU A 519 6.79 -3.52 -6.47
N PHE A 520 7.02 -3.43 -5.17
CA PHE A 520 8.10 -4.11 -4.45
C PHE A 520 7.62 -5.35 -3.69
N GLU A 521 6.32 -5.55 -3.48
CA GLU A 521 5.76 -6.72 -2.77
C GLU A 521 4.89 -7.64 -3.65
N PHE A 522 5.25 -7.75 -4.92
CA PHE A 522 4.51 -8.52 -5.92
C PHE A 522 4.64 -10.05 -5.73
N PRO A 523 3.56 -10.84 -5.81
CA PRO A 523 3.59 -12.30 -5.64
C PRO A 523 4.11 -13.02 -6.89
N ALA A 524 5.43 -13.05 -7.08
CA ALA A 524 6.06 -13.72 -8.22
C ALA A 524 6.26 -15.24 -8.01
N ASP A 525 6.53 -15.94 -9.11
CA ASP A 525 6.94 -17.36 -9.13
C ASP A 525 8.47 -17.47 -9.03
N TYR A 526 8.97 -18.10 -7.97
CA TYR A 526 10.39 -18.19 -7.65
C TYR A 526 11.04 -19.53 -8.01
N GLN A 527 10.33 -20.43 -8.70
CA GLN A 527 10.84 -21.76 -9.06
C GLN A 527 12.24 -21.73 -9.70
N GLU A 528 12.54 -20.74 -10.54
CA GLU A 528 13.86 -20.60 -11.18
C GLU A 528 14.93 -20.02 -10.25
N VAL A 529 14.56 -19.12 -9.33
CA VAL A 529 15.49 -18.50 -8.37
C VAL A 529 15.96 -19.52 -7.33
N GLU A 530 15.08 -20.44 -6.93
CA GLU A 530 15.37 -21.54 -6.00
C GLU A 530 16.46 -22.50 -6.48
N LYS A 531 16.76 -22.52 -7.79
CA LYS A 531 17.84 -23.36 -8.34
C LYS A 531 19.23 -22.81 -8.03
N ARG A 532 19.33 -21.57 -7.52
CA ARG A 532 20.61 -20.96 -7.17
C ARG A 532 21.22 -21.66 -5.94
N PRO A 533 22.56 -21.82 -5.90
CA PRO A 533 23.23 -22.49 -4.78
C PRO A 533 23.24 -21.68 -3.48
N ASP A 534 22.84 -20.41 -3.52
CA ASP A 534 22.75 -19.49 -2.39
C ASP A 534 21.32 -19.24 -1.91
N VAL A 535 20.37 -20.10 -2.32
CA VAL A 535 19.00 -20.17 -1.81
C VAL A 535 18.81 -21.54 -1.18
N VAL A 536 18.41 -21.58 0.09
CA VAL A 536 18.13 -22.83 0.81
C VAL A 536 16.64 -22.94 1.08
N SER A 537 16.00 -23.97 0.53
CA SER A 537 14.56 -24.21 0.66
C SER A 537 14.25 -25.31 1.68
N PHE A 538 13.28 -25.05 2.55
CA PHE A 538 12.69 -26.03 3.47
C PHE A 538 11.22 -26.21 3.11
N THR A 539 10.79 -27.43 2.80
CA THR A 539 9.46 -27.70 2.25
C THR A 539 8.70 -28.73 3.06
N THR A 540 7.39 -28.51 3.26
CA THR A 540 6.54 -29.50 3.93
C THR A 540 6.33 -30.74 3.06
N GLN A 541 5.83 -31.81 3.68
CA GLN A 541 5.07 -32.80 2.90
C GLN A 541 3.86 -32.13 2.25
N GLU A 542 3.28 -32.81 1.27
CA GLU A 542 2.04 -32.36 0.64
C GLU A 542 0.96 -32.19 1.70
N LEU A 543 0.27 -31.06 1.65
CA LEU A 543 -0.80 -30.77 2.59
C LEU A 543 -1.99 -31.67 2.29
N THR A 544 -2.41 -32.47 3.27
CA THR A 544 -3.62 -33.29 3.16
C THR A 544 -4.90 -32.50 3.49
N THR A 545 -4.74 -31.33 4.12
CA THR A 545 -5.81 -30.39 4.44
C THR A 545 -5.31 -28.96 4.23
N PRO A 546 -6.18 -27.99 3.86
CA PRO A 546 -5.73 -26.63 3.62
C PRO A 546 -5.10 -25.99 4.86
N LEU A 547 -4.04 -25.20 4.65
CA LEU A 547 -3.31 -24.51 5.70
C LEU A 547 -3.48 -23.00 5.56
N ARG A 548 -4.18 -22.38 6.51
CA ARG A 548 -4.28 -20.92 6.58
C ARG A 548 -3.21 -20.31 7.47
N ILE A 549 -2.59 -19.25 6.96
CA ILE A 549 -1.58 -18.42 7.60
C ILE A 549 -2.13 -17.00 7.65
N VAL A 550 -2.25 -16.42 8.84
CA VAL A 550 -2.75 -15.05 9.05
C VAL A 550 -1.80 -14.27 9.93
N GLY A 551 -1.50 -13.02 9.57
CA GLY A 551 -0.58 -12.15 10.29
C GLY A 551 0.86 -12.24 9.76
N GLN A 552 1.83 -11.99 10.65
CA GLN A 552 3.25 -12.12 10.31
C GLN A 552 3.73 -13.55 10.54
N VAL A 553 4.59 -14.03 9.64
CA VAL A 553 5.41 -15.22 9.86
C VAL A 553 6.70 -14.78 10.55
N LYS A 554 7.06 -15.46 11.62
CA LYS A 554 8.30 -15.24 12.35
C LYS A 554 9.26 -16.38 12.08
N LEU A 555 10.47 -16.06 11.63
CA LEU A 555 11.59 -16.99 11.54
C LEU A 555 12.47 -16.83 12.79
N ASP A 556 12.50 -17.85 13.64
CA ASP A 556 13.48 -18.00 14.72
C ASP A 556 14.66 -18.80 14.17
N LEU A 557 15.75 -18.09 13.84
CA LEU A 557 16.89 -18.62 13.10
C LEU A 557 18.11 -18.74 14.01
N TRP A 558 18.68 -19.95 14.10
CA TRP A 558 20.01 -20.18 14.63
C TRP A 558 20.99 -20.31 13.47
N ALA A 559 21.89 -19.35 13.32
CA ALA A 559 22.83 -19.35 12.21
C ALA A 559 24.17 -18.71 12.56
N SER A 560 25.18 -18.96 11.73
CA SER A 560 26.48 -18.28 11.78
C SER A 560 26.90 -17.82 10.40
N SER A 561 27.66 -16.73 10.36
CA SER A 561 28.32 -16.24 9.15
C SER A 561 29.83 -16.33 9.27
N SER A 562 30.55 -16.53 8.17
CA SER A 562 32.01 -16.32 8.13
C SER A 562 32.40 -14.84 8.04
N ALA A 563 31.44 -13.94 7.80
CA ALA A 563 31.64 -12.49 7.79
C ALA A 563 31.29 -11.85 9.15
N VAL A 564 31.64 -10.58 9.30
CA VAL A 564 31.34 -9.78 10.50
C VAL A 564 29.93 -9.17 10.47
N ASP A 565 29.30 -9.13 9.30
CA ASP A 565 27.91 -8.72 9.11
C ASP A 565 27.31 -9.48 7.92
N CYS A 566 25.98 -9.58 7.89
CA CYS A 566 25.22 -10.12 6.76
C CYS A 566 23.75 -9.71 6.89
N ASP A 567 22.97 -9.94 5.85
CA ASP A 567 21.51 -9.89 5.96
C ASP A 567 20.95 -11.32 6.01
N TRP A 568 19.81 -11.47 6.66
CA TRP A 568 18.98 -12.68 6.63
C TRP A 568 17.64 -12.32 5.98
N ASP A 569 17.40 -12.91 4.82
CA ASP A 569 16.17 -12.77 4.05
C ASP A 569 15.47 -14.12 4.01
N PHE A 570 14.16 -14.13 4.19
CA PHE A 570 13.37 -15.33 3.99
C PHE A 570 12.08 -15.05 3.24
N ARG A 571 11.67 -16.01 2.41
CA ARG A 571 10.41 -16.00 1.66
C ARG A 571 9.56 -17.17 2.11
N VAL A 572 8.26 -16.95 2.28
CA VAL A 572 7.27 -17.99 2.52
C VAL A 572 6.47 -18.17 1.24
N LEU A 573 6.43 -19.38 0.71
CA LEU A 573 5.90 -19.66 -0.62
C LEU A 573 4.86 -20.78 -0.59
N ASP A 574 3.90 -20.66 -1.50
CA ASP A 574 2.94 -21.68 -1.86
C ASP A 574 3.47 -22.45 -3.07
N VAL A 575 3.82 -23.73 -2.88
CA VAL A 575 4.25 -24.61 -3.96
C VAL A 575 3.06 -25.38 -4.49
N THR A 576 2.69 -25.09 -5.72
CA THR A 576 1.55 -25.70 -6.41
C THR A 576 1.86 -27.13 -6.87
N PRO A 577 0.84 -27.97 -7.13
CA PRO A 577 1.04 -29.34 -7.62
C PRO A 577 1.79 -29.45 -8.96
N ASP A 578 1.68 -28.43 -9.81
CA ASP A 578 2.41 -28.30 -11.08
C ASP A 578 3.81 -27.69 -10.91
N GLY A 579 4.18 -27.29 -9.70
CA GLY A 579 5.55 -26.97 -9.30
C GLY A 579 5.92 -25.49 -9.31
N GLN A 580 4.98 -24.58 -9.57
CA GLN A 580 5.19 -23.15 -9.35
C GLN A 580 5.46 -22.90 -7.86
N SER A 581 6.29 -21.90 -7.54
CA SER A 581 6.52 -21.50 -6.15
C SER A 581 6.20 -20.02 -5.96
N ILE A 582 4.97 -19.76 -5.52
CA ILE A 582 4.39 -18.42 -5.50
C ILE A 582 4.69 -17.77 -4.14
N GLN A 583 5.34 -16.61 -4.15
CA GLN A 583 5.63 -15.87 -2.92
C GLN A 583 4.34 -15.38 -2.26
N MET A 584 4.17 -15.75 -0.98
CA MET A 584 3.05 -15.28 -0.14
C MET A 584 3.43 -14.03 0.66
N VAL A 585 4.63 -14.06 1.26
CA VAL A 585 5.16 -13.00 2.12
C VAL A 585 6.67 -13.21 2.32
N GLU A 586 7.38 -12.16 2.69
CA GLU A 586 8.82 -12.21 2.99
C GLU A 586 9.21 -11.33 4.17
N GLY A 587 10.44 -11.51 4.67
CA GLY A 587 11.05 -10.68 5.69
C GLY A 587 12.57 -10.57 5.54
N THR A 588 13.10 -9.41 5.92
CA THR A 588 14.52 -9.05 5.87
C THR A 588 14.97 -8.53 7.23
N MET A 589 16.19 -8.89 7.63
CA MET A 589 16.87 -8.30 8.79
C MET A 589 18.37 -8.19 8.52
N ASN A 590 18.96 -7.03 8.83
CA ASN A 590 20.41 -6.90 8.93
C ASN A 590 20.91 -7.45 10.28
N ALA A 591 21.89 -8.35 10.25
CA ALA A 591 22.32 -9.16 11.39
C ALA A 591 22.91 -8.35 12.56
N LYS A 592 23.56 -7.21 12.28
CA LYS A 592 24.12 -6.36 13.33
C LYS A 592 23.04 -5.70 14.21
N PHE A 593 21.80 -5.62 13.72
CA PHE A 593 20.66 -5.06 14.44
C PHE A 593 19.74 -6.10 15.09
N ARG A 594 20.18 -7.36 15.19
CA ARG A 594 19.40 -8.46 15.78
C ARG A 594 18.91 -8.21 17.21
N ASP A 595 19.67 -7.45 17.99
CA ASP A 595 19.41 -7.18 19.41
C ASP A 595 18.74 -5.80 19.61
N SER A 596 19.07 -4.82 18.75
CA SER A 596 18.58 -3.44 18.80
C SER A 596 18.80 -2.74 17.46
N LEU A 597 17.86 -1.88 17.05
CA LEU A 597 18.01 -0.99 15.88
C LEU A 597 18.96 0.20 16.16
N SER A 598 19.13 0.59 17.44
CA SER A 598 19.95 1.74 17.83
C SER A 598 21.40 1.38 18.15
N GLU A 599 21.67 0.12 18.46
CA GLU A 599 23.01 -0.37 18.81
C GLU A 599 23.43 -1.47 17.83
N SER A 600 24.31 -1.11 16.88
CA SER A 600 24.90 -2.08 15.96
C SER A 600 25.90 -2.98 16.68
N LYS A 601 25.78 -4.30 16.50
CA LYS A 601 26.69 -5.28 17.10
C LYS A 601 27.12 -6.31 16.07
N TYR A 602 28.34 -6.18 15.55
CA TYR A 602 28.89 -7.12 14.58
C TYR A 602 28.89 -8.58 15.09
N LEU A 603 28.80 -9.50 14.14
CA LEU A 603 28.91 -10.94 14.35
C LEU A 603 30.35 -11.31 14.68
N LYS A 604 30.51 -12.40 15.43
CA LYS A 604 31.80 -13.09 15.54
C LYS A 604 31.82 -14.18 14.46
N PRO A 605 32.72 -14.14 13.47
CA PRO A 605 32.77 -15.14 12.41
C PRO A 605 32.75 -16.57 12.95
N GLY A 606 31.89 -17.42 12.38
CA GLY A 606 31.69 -18.83 12.75
C GLY A 606 30.93 -19.06 14.06
N LYS A 607 30.53 -18.02 14.79
CA LYS A 607 29.76 -18.17 16.03
C LYS A 607 28.25 -18.28 15.72
N VAL A 608 27.65 -19.39 16.12
CA VAL A 608 26.19 -19.57 16.08
C VAL A 608 25.51 -18.50 16.94
N THR A 609 24.53 -17.83 16.35
CA THR A 609 23.80 -16.69 16.89
C THR A 609 22.31 -16.87 16.58
N HIS A 610 21.45 -16.44 17.49
CA HIS A 610 20.00 -16.43 17.30
C HIS A 610 19.56 -15.12 16.64
N PHE A 611 18.64 -15.22 15.68
CA PHE A 611 18.01 -14.10 14.99
C PHE A 611 16.50 -14.30 14.98
N THR A 612 15.76 -13.20 15.09
CA THR A 612 14.31 -13.20 14.92
C THR A 612 13.98 -12.30 13.74
N VAL A 613 13.63 -12.91 12.61
CA VAL A 613 13.25 -12.21 11.38
C VAL A 613 11.74 -12.26 11.24
N LEU A 614 11.11 -11.10 11.05
CA LEU A 614 9.66 -10.99 10.90
C LEU A 614 9.33 -10.68 9.44
N SER A 615 8.37 -11.41 8.89
CA SER A 615 7.79 -11.06 7.61
C SER A 615 6.89 -9.83 7.70
N GLN A 616 6.42 -9.33 6.57
CA GLN A 616 5.23 -8.48 6.54
C GLN A 616 3.96 -9.25 6.96
N LYS A 617 2.83 -8.54 7.05
CA LYS A 617 1.53 -9.16 7.32
C LYS A 617 0.94 -9.81 6.06
N THR A 618 0.25 -10.94 6.21
CA THR A 618 -0.50 -11.59 5.12
C THR A 618 -1.76 -12.29 5.64
N SER A 619 -2.64 -12.71 4.73
CA SER A 619 -3.67 -13.73 4.98
C SER A 619 -3.81 -14.59 3.74
N TYR A 620 -3.42 -15.85 3.86
CA TYR A 620 -3.32 -16.78 2.73
C TYR A 620 -3.66 -18.19 3.17
N GLU A 621 -4.41 -18.92 2.34
CA GLU A 621 -4.72 -20.33 2.52
C GLU A 621 -4.11 -21.16 1.40
N LEU A 622 -3.18 -22.04 1.77
CA LEU A 622 -2.66 -23.05 0.85
C LEU A 622 -3.68 -24.19 0.75
N PRO A 623 -4.14 -24.58 -0.46
CA PRO A 623 -5.04 -25.71 -0.64
C PRO A 623 -4.42 -27.06 -0.23
N ALA A 624 -5.25 -28.09 -0.06
CA ALA A 624 -4.76 -29.47 -0.03
C ALA A 624 -4.11 -29.82 -1.39
N GLY A 625 -3.04 -30.61 -1.37
CA GLY A 625 -2.21 -30.91 -2.55
C GLY A 625 -1.02 -29.96 -2.75
N HIS A 626 -1.05 -28.78 -2.12
CA HIS A 626 0.07 -27.82 -2.15
C HIS A 626 1.11 -28.14 -1.07
N ARG A 627 2.24 -27.41 -1.08
CA ARG A 627 3.25 -27.46 -0.02
C ARG A 627 3.61 -26.06 0.44
N LEU A 628 3.82 -25.91 1.74
CA LEU A 628 4.43 -24.70 2.28
C LEU A 628 5.95 -24.80 2.13
N ARG A 629 6.56 -23.77 1.57
CA ARG A 629 8.01 -23.64 1.47
C ARG A 629 8.51 -22.40 2.18
N VAL A 630 9.69 -22.51 2.78
CA VAL A 630 10.47 -21.39 3.31
C VAL A 630 11.82 -21.39 2.61
N ASP A 631 12.09 -20.35 1.84
CA ASP A 631 13.42 -20.07 1.31
C ASP A 631 14.17 -19.17 2.28
N ILE A 632 15.45 -19.45 2.51
CA ILE A 632 16.37 -18.58 3.25
C ILE A 632 17.58 -18.24 2.37
N GLN A 633 17.88 -16.95 2.29
CA GLN A 633 19.06 -16.40 1.62
C GLN A 633 19.62 -15.19 2.40
N SER A 634 20.67 -14.56 1.88
CA SER A 634 21.33 -13.39 2.50
C SER A 634 21.34 -12.15 1.61
N SER A 635 20.40 -12.07 0.67
CA SER A 635 20.15 -10.87 -0.12
C SER A 635 18.79 -10.93 -0.80
N ALA A 636 18.18 -9.77 -1.02
CA ALA A 636 17.08 -9.55 -1.94
C ALA A 636 17.46 -8.43 -2.93
N GLY A 637 18.24 -8.79 -3.95
CA GLY A 637 18.74 -7.87 -4.98
C GLY A 637 17.61 -7.14 -5.70
N GLY A 638 17.77 -5.82 -5.87
CA GLY A 638 16.73 -4.92 -6.39
C GLY A 638 15.77 -4.39 -5.33
N PHE A 639 15.63 -5.09 -4.19
CA PHE A 639 14.78 -4.68 -3.06
C PHE A 639 15.59 -3.96 -1.99
N VAL A 640 16.63 -4.60 -1.45
CA VAL A 640 17.61 -3.99 -0.55
C VAL A 640 18.99 -4.00 -1.17
N PHE A 641 19.84 -3.05 -0.76
CA PHE A 641 21.24 -3.07 -1.15
C PHE A 641 21.93 -4.30 -0.54
N PRO A 642 22.73 -5.06 -1.30
CA PRO A 642 23.39 -6.24 -0.75
C PRO A 642 24.38 -5.84 0.33
N ASN A 643 24.34 -6.56 1.46
CA ASN A 643 25.27 -6.37 2.55
C ASN A 643 26.70 -6.75 2.11
N PRO A 644 27.69 -5.86 2.26
CA PRO A 644 29.05 -6.13 1.81
C PRO A 644 29.82 -7.14 2.67
N GLY A 645 29.32 -7.46 3.88
CA GLY A 645 29.98 -8.37 4.81
C GLY A 645 31.18 -7.76 5.54
N THR A 646 31.28 -6.43 5.61
CA THR A 646 32.40 -5.69 6.21
C THR A 646 31.95 -4.77 7.35
N GLU A 647 32.91 -4.29 8.15
CA GLU A 647 32.61 -3.35 9.24
C GLU A 647 32.18 -1.97 8.72
N GLU A 648 32.65 -1.56 7.54
CA GLU A 648 32.22 -0.30 6.91
C GLU A 648 30.73 -0.33 6.49
N GLY A 649 30.08 -1.51 6.54
CA GLY A 649 28.67 -1.68 6.20
C GLY A 649 28.38 -1.18 4.79
N PHE A 650 27.18 -0.63 4.56
CA PHE A 650 26.73 -0.20 3.23
C PHE A 650 27.52 0.97 2.60
N ALA A 651 28.50 1.55 3.31
CA ALA A 651 29.46 2.49 2.73
C ALA A 651 30.65 1.78 2.03
N SER A 652 30.88 0.49 2.31
CA SER A 652 31.97 -0.30 1.74
C SER A 652 31.84 -0.45 0.23
N ASP A 653 32.93 -0.20 -0.49
CA ASP A 653 33.12 -0.55 -1.91
C ASP A 653 33.71 -1.97 -2.10
N ARG A 654 34.02 -2.66 -0.99
CA ARG A 654 34.55 -4.02 -0.97
C ARG A 654 33.50 -5.01 -0.51
N PHE A 655 33.35 -6.10 -1.26
CA PHE A 655 32.46 -7.21 -0.93
C PHE A 655 33.24 -8.43 -0.43
N VAL A 656 32.75 -9.01 0.67
CA VAL A 656 33.27 -10.25 1.25
C VAL A 656 32.27 -11.35 0.99
N LYS A 657 32.68 -12.38 0.26
CA LYS A 657 31.89 -13.62 0.17
C LYS A 657 31.83 -14.27 1.54
N ALA A 658 30.64 -14.68 1.95
CA ALA A 658 30.40 -15.21 3.27
C ALA A 658 29.76 -16.59 3.19
N THR A 659 30.32 -17.56 3.91
CA THR A 659 29.64 -18.83 4.15
C THR A 659 28.61 -18.62 5.26
N GLN A 660 27.36 -18.86 4.94
CA GLN A 660 26.25 -18.86 5.88
C GLN A 660 25.96 -20.30 6.28
N THR A 661 25.78 -20.55 7.57
CA THR A 661 25.46 -21.87 8.11
C THR A 661 24.23 -21.76 9.00
N ILE A 662 23.16 -22.44 8.61
CA ILE A 662 21.90 -22.56 9.36
C ILE A 662 21.98 -23.81 10.22
N SER A 663 21.69 -23.67 11.52
CA SER A 663 21.55 -24.79 12.45
C SER A 663 20.12 -25.33 12.42
N CYS A 664 19.99 -26.65 12.32
CA CYS A 664 18.74 -27.38 12.25
C CYS A 664 18.67 -28.35 13.44
N GLY A 665 17.50 -28.47 14.07
CA GLY A 665 17.27 -29.42 15.17
C GLY A 665 18.12 -29.22 16.43
N GLY A 666 18.00 -30.16 17.38
CA GLY A 666 18.76 -30.14 18.64
C GLY A 666 18.51 -28.89 19.51
N GLU A 667 19.55 -28.40 20.19
CA GLU A 667 19.49 -27.18 21.02
C GLU A 667 19.36 -25.89 20.18
N HIS A 668 19.69 -25.95 18.89
CA HIS A 668 19.66 -24.83 17.94
C HIS A 668 18.62 -25.09 16.83
N ALA A 669 17.41 -25.46 17.22
CA ALA A 669 16.35 -25.84 16.30
C ALA A 669 15.69 -24.59 15.66
N SER A 670 16.22 -24.14 14.51
CA SER A 670 15.58 -23.09 13.72
C SER A 670 14.15 -23.49 13.33
N ALA A 671 13.23 -22.53 13.34
CA ALA A 671 11.82 -22.75 13.03
C ALA A 671 11.15 -21.50 12.46
N ILE A 672 10.06 -21.70 11.70
CA ILE A 672 9.07 -20.65 11.50
C ILE A 672 7.90 -20.83 12.45
N SER A 673 7.28 -19.72 12.84
CA SER A 673 6.02 -19.70 13.57
C SER A 673 5.05 -18.70 12.99
N PHE A 674 3.77 -19.04 13.02
CA PHE A 674 2.70 -18.23 12.43
C PHE A 674 1.35 -18.56 13.06
N VAL A 675 0.39 -17.65 12.95
CA VAL A 675 -0.99 -17.87 13.42
C VAL A 675 -1.79 -18.59 12.34
N SER A 676 -2.52 -19.61 12.77
CA SER A 676 -3.58 -20.27 11.99
C SER A 676 -4.88 -20.13 12.78
N ASP A 677 -5.86 -19.44 12.21
CA ASP A 677 -7.17 -19.17 12.84
C ASP A 677 -8.16 -20.35 12.68
N ARG A 678 -7.80 -21.40 11.93
CA ARG A 678 -8.57 -22.64 11.88
C ARG A 678 -8.40 -23.46 13.16
N PRO A 679 -9.49 -24.03 13.72
CA PRO A 679 -9.38 -25.02 14.79
C PRO A 679 -8.49 -26.20 14.37
N LYS A 680 -7.82 -26.85 15.33
CA LYS A 680 -7.11 -28.11 15.06
C LYS A 680 -8.10 -29.12 14.49
N ASN A 681 -7.82 -29.65 13.31
CA ASN A 681 -8.23 -31.01 12.97
C ASN A 681 -7.12 -31.95 13.42
#